data_AF-A0A845REE8-F1
#
_entry.id   AF-A0A845REE8-F1
#
_cell.length_a   1.000
_cell.length_b   1.000
_cell.length_c   1.000
_cell.angle_alpha   90.00
_cell.angle_beta   90.00
_cell.angle_gamma   90.00
#
_symmetry.space_group_name_H-M   'P 1'
#
loop_
_entity.id
_entity.type
_entity.pdbx_description
1 polymer ?
#
loop_
_entity_poly.entity_id
_entity_poly.type
_entity_poly.pdbx_seq_one_letter_code
_entity_poly.pdbx_strand_id
1 'polypeptide(L)'
;LASIAQATKINMFGNLNLPTNAELARDNVAEMVFNAITKTVPVQYNELLGVYYNENQGIIYSLEFNYLQTLGYKNFDLVYKSDTRDMYGRPATTWGVGRYNAGNSTTSSGTITKTDQLTTDGGLKPSLVRLQEKDEIITVPNAATYVYTDKTKEKDVYSDLGKTVCTDTAKDKDRGYTWVAYVNGKEVEEKVAGKDGKDLIPKSGTAGDKRYIYTAKGTQTEIYIDDDEQTVDVIEINYYIGQVSSVKEDKGGRYVTVKELSTGSSLNERTFYTGSYAEDDYVIYTMDYVEDDKDYVIAEMFEPEVVTGEINRVEKDKDDSDTYLRFEQDGTKYPYSFQYQGSTKNGESHQSHMVYDLDELNNSVHPALKTDYDLLLDPNGYVVAFREANQKPNQYLYVKDSDEELRDWIAKVLLTDNTSAKVEVKDELDGLDDGITEEYYHPQLNDPAPATNKVTFKKAGIDWVDYELVGGSTGTKASNIDQLIWKYSVSDSGVYTLKFIEPQKTWNNTEDKDTQWYMTDAKIETGKAYVTGTRPNADGTTKENNEFIVDAKTIFVDDANGKVYTGYKEVPNVDNANVAYVLNKGVAKVVFVLDGDIYDSSSVYFMLKDTDRETFKYDGDNYWDFDNAYVNGERQSHFYVRTNALNGGDSDRLNLKAGHLYKVEKTIEDGEYITKVVEWKDGDNDALPQALLTINAVGDETFWLNQYKEETVYKYDTVDGDDPTQIVLVEYDADGKLDNITTGR
;
A
#
# COMPACT_ATOMS: atom_id res chain seq x y z
N LEU A 1 -14.74 43.69 3.05
CA LEU A 1 -14.99 44.98 2.35
C LEU A 1 -14.64 46.21 3.19
N ALA A 2 -15.23 46.43 4.38
CA ALA A 2 -14.86 47.56 5.25
C ALA A 2 -13.37 47.56 5.67
N SER A 3 -12.83 46.37 5.99
CA SER A 3 -11.40 46.19 6.34
C SER A 3 -10.45 46.47 5.17
N ILE A 4 -10.85 46.13 3.93
CA ILE A 4 -10.09 46.42 2.70
C ILE A 4 -10.04 47.93 2.44
N ALA A 5 -11.17 48.64 2.65
CA ALA A 5 -11.24 50.09 2.50
C ALA A 5 -10.36 50.82 3.56
N GLN A 6 -10.25 50.27 4.77
CA GLN A 6 -9.37 50.80 5.80
C GLN A 6 -7.88 50.52 5.51
N ALA A 7 -7.54 49.32 5.06
CA ALA A 7 -6.18 48.96 4.63
C ALA A 7 -5.71 49.79 3.41
N THR A 8 -6.61 50.08 2.47
CA THR A 8 -6.34 50.98 1.33
C THR A 8 -6.06 52.41 1.78
N LYS A 9 -6.77 52.92 2.80
CA LYS A 9 -6.57 54.27 3.35
C LYS A 9 -5.17 54.50 3.93
N ILE A 10 -4.54 53.45 4.47
CA ILE A 10 -3.16 53.52 4.95
C ILE A 10 -2.14 53.00 3.91
N ASN A 11 -2.60 52.77 2.67
CA ASN A 11 -1.80 52.26 1.56
C ASN A 11 -1.01 50.98 1.95
N MET A 12 -1.61 50.10 2.76
CA MET A 12 -1.00 48.85 3.25
C MET A 12 -0.58 47.90 2.12
N PHE A 13 -1.30 47.96 1.00
CA PHE A 13 -1.04 47.09 -0.15
C PHE A 13 0.18 47.56 -0.96
N GLY A 14 0.67 48.79 -0.81
CA GLY A 14 1.86 49.24 -1.55
C GLY A 14 1.75 48.98 -3.05
N ASN A 15 2.65 48.16 -3.60
CA ASN A 15 2.66 47.71 -5.00
C ASN A 15 2.06 46.31 -5.21
N LEU A 16 1.55 45.66 -4.15
CA LEU A 16 0.97 44.32 -4.23
C LEU A 16 -0.26 44.32 -5.13
N ASN A 17 -0.23 43.47 -6.16
CA ASN A 17 -1.32 43.26 -7.07
C ASN A 17 -2.00 41.91 -6.76
N LEU A 18 -3.05 41.95 -5.93
CA LEU A 18 -3.72 40.75 -5.43
C LEU A 18 -5.06 40.52 -6.17
N PRO A 19 -5.30 39.33 -6.76
CA PRO A 19 -6.62 38.95 -7.25
C PRO A 19 -7.62 38.83 -6.09
N THR A 20 -8.89 39.17 -6.32
CA THR A 20 -9.93 39.29 -5.28
C THR A 20 -10.24 38.02 -4.47
N ASN A 21 -9.75 36.84 -4.89
CA ASN A 21 -10.05 35.53 -4.29
C ASN A 21 -8.82 34.59 -4.13
N ALA A 22 -7.59 35.10 -4.18
CA ALA A 22 -6.39 34.27 -3.98
C ALA A 22 -6.02 34.16 -2.49
N GLU A 23 -5.56 32.98 -2.06
CA GLU A 23 -4.91 32.81 -0.75
C GLU A 23 -3.66 33.72 -0.68
N LEU A 24 -3.46 34.38 0.46
CA LEU A 24 -2.29 35.24 0.66
C LEU A 24 -1.07 34.35 0.93
N ALA A 25 -0.09 34.37 0.03
CA ALA A 25 1.20 33.77 0.31
C ALA A 25 1.87 34.46 1.51
N ARG A 26 2.74 33.74 2.23
CA ARG A 26 3.47 34.23 3.43
C ARG A 26 4.12 35.59 3.18
N ASP A 27 4.73 35.76 2.02
CA ASP A 27 5.43 37.00 1.63
C ASP A 27 4.46 38.18 1.46
N ASN A 28 3.25 37.93 0.98
CA ASN A 28 2.20 38.95 0.82
C ASN A 28 1.71 39.42 2.19
N VAL A 29 1.56 38.51 3.16
CA VAL A 29 1.21 38.86 4.54
C VAL A 29 2.36 39.63 5.21
N ALA A 30 3.60 39.17 5.01
CA ALA A 30 4.79 39.82 5.56
C ALA A 30 4.98 41.25 5.01
N GLU A 31 4.80 41.46 3.70
CA GLU A 31 4.90 42.78 3.07
C GLU A 31 3.76 43.72 3.51
N MET A 32 2.54 43.23 3.66
CA MET A 32 1.42 44.03 4.19
C MET A 32 1.63 44.45 5.64
N VAL A 33 2.14 43.54 6.48
CA VAL A 33 2.51 43.83 7.87
C VAL A 33 3.64 44.85 7.90
N PHE A 34 4.69 44.65 7.10
CA PHE A 34 5.83 45.55 6.98
C PHE A 34 5.43 46.97 6.53
N ASN A 35 4.56 47.11 5.52
CA ASN A 35 4.05 48.39 5.04
C ASN A 35 3.20 49.15 6.08
N ALA A 36 2.51 48.42 6.96
CA ALA A 36 1.77 49.02 8.06
C ALA A 36 2.72 49.56 9.15
N ILE A 37 3.80 48.85 9.43
CA ILE A 37 4.76 49.15 10.50
C ILE A 37 5.67 50.32 10.10
N THR A 38 6.23 50.29 8.89
CA THR A 38 7.17 51.33 8.40
C THR A 38 6.54 52.70 8.20
N LYS A 39 5.21 52.80 8.13
CA LYS A 39 4.49 54.07 8.07
C LYS A 39 4.22 54.71 9.43
N THR A 40 4.32 53.94 10.50
CA THR A 40 4.02 54.40 11.86
C THR A 40 5.29 54.61 12.69
N VAL A 41 6.43 54.04 12.28
CA VAL A 41 7.72 54.19 12.95
C VAL A 41 8.79 54.57 11.90
N PRO A 42 9.66 55.57 12.15
CA PRO A 42 10.76 55.89 11.23
C PRO A 42 11.83 54.78 11.29
N VAL A 43 12.33 54.29 10.13
CA VAL A 43 13.17 53.08 10.05
C VAL A 43 14.34 53.21 9.05
N GLN A 44 15.49 52.60 9.37
CA GLN A 44 16.64 52.48 8.45
C GLN A 44 16.86 51.02 8.06
N TYR A 45 17.18 50.77 6.79
CA TYR A 45 17.57 49.45 6.30
C TYR A 45 19.09 49.32 6.29
N ASN A 46 19.61 48.19 6.78
CA ASN A 46 21.01 47.83 6.58
C ASN A 46 21.10 46.80 5.46
N GLU A 47 21.62 47.24 4.31
CA GLU A 47 21.79 46.39 3.11
C GLU A 47 22.74 45.21 3.33
N LEU A 48 23.74 45.35 4.21
CA LEU A 48 24.71 44.29 4.49
C LEU A 48 24.09 43.12 5.27
N LEU A 49 23.17 43.43 6.20
CA LEU A 49 22.60 42.47 7.13
C LEU A 49 21.15 42.09 6.81
N GLY A 50 20.54 42.75 5.82
CA GLY A 50 19.18 42.45 5.39
C GLY A 50 18.09 42.82 6.41
N VAL A 51 18.35 43.69 7.38
CA VAL A 51 17.45 43.97 8.52
C VAL A 51 17.18 45.47 8.70
N TYR A 52 16.00 45.79 9.27
CA TYR A 52 15.55 47.15 9.56
C TYR A 52 15.70 47.53 11.05
N TYR A 53 16.02 48.80 11.32
CA TYR A 53 16.23 49.37 12.66
C TYR A 53 15.36 50.62 12.89
N ASN A 54 15.10 50.98 14.15
CA ASN A 54 14.42 52.23 14.53
C ASN A 54 15.36 53.46 14.36
N GLU A 55 14.93 54.49 13.61
CA GLU A 55 15.73 55.61 13.04
C GLU A 55 16.52 56.55 13.98
N ASN A 56 16.60 56.33 15.29
CA ASN A 56 17.08 57.35 16.23
C ASN A 56 18.29 56.95 17.10
N GLN A 57 19.17 56.08 16.61
CA GLN A 57 20.47 55.84 17.26
C GLN A 57 21.55 56.23 16.26
N GLY A 58 22.20 57.37 16.51
CA GLY A 58 23.19 57.95 15.60
C GLY A 58 24.17 56.89 15.10
N ILE A 59 24.43 56.91 13.80
CA ILE A 59 25.26 55.96 13.06
C ILE A 59 26.55 55.69 13.84
N ILE A 60 26.61 54.54 14.53
CA ILE A 60 27.88 53.97 14.95
C ILE A 60 28.25 53.06 13.78
N TYR A 61 29.23 53.48 12.99
CA TYR A 61 29.92 52.63 12.01
C TYR A 61 30.75 51.53 12.71
N SER A 62 30.24 50.95 13.81
CA SER A 62 30.81 49.74 14.39
C SER A 62 30.30 48.57 13.56
N LEU A 63 31.21 47.75 13.05
CA LEU A 63 30.91 46.53 12.28
C LEU A 63 30.11 45.47 13.07
N GLU A 64 29.75 45.74 14.32
CA GLU A 64 29.06 44.80 15.20
C GLU A 64 27.54 45.00 15.10
N PHE A 65 26.86 43.96 14.61
CA PHE A 65 25.40 43.87 14.63
C PHE A 65 24.88 43.90 16.08
N ASN A 66 23.68 44.45 16.31
CA ASN A 66 23.02 44.38 17.60
C ASN A 66 21.53 44.07 17.39
N TYR A 67 21.15 42.81 17.57
CA TYR A 67 19.78 42.34 17.35
C TYR A 67 18.74 43.12 18.19
N LEU A 68 19.10 43.60 19.38
CA LEU A 68 18.20 44.34 20.28
C LEU A 68 17.79 45.73 19.74
N GLN A 69 18.37 46.17 18.63
CA GLN A 69 18.03 47.42 17.95
C GLN A 69 17.12 47.22 16.73
N THR A 70 16.89 45.98 16.31
CA THR A 70 16.05 45.65 15.16
C THR A 70 14.58 46.01 15.42
N LEU A 71 13.82 46.26 14.35
CA LEU A 71 12.36 46.46 14.45
C LEU A 71 11.66 45.23 15.02
N GLY A 72 12.10 44.03 14.59
CA GLY A 72 11.59 42.74 15.05
C GLY A 72 11.58 42.67 16.57
N TYR A 73 12.74 42.90 17.19
CA TYR A 73 12.85 42.87 18.64
C TYR A 73 12.12 44.04 19.32
N LYS A 74 12.35 45.29 18.90
CA LYS A 74 11.84 46.46 19.65
C LYS A 74 10.33 46.67 19.56
N ASN A 75 9.72 46.29 18.44
CA ASN A 75 8.32 46.61 18.17
C ASN A 75 7.41 45.38 18.31
N PHE A 76 7.96 44.16 18.12
CA PHE A 76 7.20 42.92 18.17
C PHE A 76 7.65 41.97 19.27
N ASP A 77 8.63 42.37 20.09
CA ASP A 77 9.25 41.50 21.08
C ASP A 77 9.72 40.17 20.43
N LEU A 78 10.08 40.20 19.14
CA LEU A 78 10.47 39.02 18.40
C LEU A 78 11.86 38.59 18.86
N VAL A 79 11.94 37.39 19.42
CA VAL A 79 13.17 36.74 19.84
C VAL A 79 13.29 35.41 19.12
N TYR A 80 14.49 34.86 19.13
CA TYR A 80 14.75 33.51 18.66
C TYR A 80 15.61 32.77 19.67
N LYS A 81 15.43 31.45 19.76
CA LYS A 81 16.30 30.51 20.46
C LYS A 81 17.01 29.67 19.42
N SER A 82 18.33 29.55 19.51
CA SER A 82 19.13 28.66 18.65
C SER A 82 19.64 27.42 19.38
N ASP A 83 19.17 27.16 20.61
CA ASP A 83 19.44 25.95 21.39
C ASP A 83 18.31 24.93 21.28
N THR A 84 17.47 25.02 20.25
CA THR A 84 16.40 24.05 19.98
C THR A 84 16.88 22.99 19.00
N ARG A 85 16.20 21.84 18.99
CA ARG A 85 16.44 20.77 18.03
C ARG A 85 15.15 20.47 17.26
N ASP A 86 15.33 20.06 16.01
CA ASP A 86 14.30 19.56 15.11
C ASP A 86 14.50 18.04 14.89
N MET A 87 13.80 17.47 13.91
CA MET A 87 13.96 16.07 13.48
C MET A 87 15.42 15.63 13.38
N TYR A 88 15.67 14.36 13.74
CA TYR A 88 16.98 13.73 13.80
C TYR A 88 17.96 14.36 14.80
N GLY A 89 17.50 15.27 15.67
CA GLY A 89 18.36 16.02 16.58
C GLY A 89 19.10 17.18 15.90
N ARG A 90 18.67 17.58 14.70
CA ARG A 90 19.25 18.72 13.97
C ARG A 90 19.17 20.00 14.81
N PRO A 91 20.26 20.77 14.94
CA PRO A 91 20.18 22.10 15.53
C PRO A 91 19.17 22.96 14.77
N ALA A 92 18.33 23.68 15.50
CA ALA A 92 17.28 24.49 14.94
C ALA A 92 17.22 25.86 15.61
N THR A 93 16.56 26.79 14.92
CA THR A 93 16.25 28.10 15.44
C THR A 93 14.75 28.27 15.55
N THR A 94 14.26 28.43 16.77
CA THR A 94 12.84 28.70 17.06
C THR A 94 12.61 30.19 17.24
N TRP A 95 11.74 30.76 16.43
CA TRP A 95 11.34 32.16 16.46
C TRP A 95 9.99 32.33 17.17
N GLY A 96 9.84 33.39 17.94
CA GLY A 96 8.57 33.69 18.60
C GLY A 96 8.54 35.03 19.32
N VAL A 97 7.40 35.33 19.94
CA VAL A 97 7.21 36.59 20.68
C VAL A 97 7.59 36.36 22.13
N GLY A 98 8.74 36.86 22.55
CA GLY A 98 9.31 36.54 23.86
C GLY A 98 10.06 37.70 24.47
N ARG A 99 10.83 37.41 25.52
CA ARG A 99 11.62 38.44 26.19
C ARG A 99 13.07 38.02 26.24
N TYR A 100 13.97 38.98 26.04
CA TYR A 100 15.39 38.77 26.25
C TYR A 100 15.80 39.30 27.62
N ASN A 101 16.24 38.40 28.50
CA ASN A 101 16.73 38.73 29.83
C ASN A 101 18.20 39.18 29.76
N ALA A 102 18.44 40.29 29.09
CA ALA A 102 19.72 41.01 29.08
C ALA A 102 19.98 41.72 30.43
N GLY A 103 19.85 40.99 31.55
CA GLY A 103 19.72 41.55 32.90
C GLY A 103 20.69 42.71 33.17
N ASN A 104 20.25 43.70 33.96
CA ASN A 104 21.10 44.72 34.56
C ASN A 104 22.13 44.05 35.50
N SER A 105 23.12 43.35 34.95
CA SER A 105 24.17 42.69 35.71
C SER A 105 25.37 43.62 35.77
N THR A 106 25.60 44.18 36.95
CA THR A 106 26.86 44.83 37.32
C THR A 106 27.68 43.83 38.11
N THR A 107 28.82 43.41 37.58
CA THR A 107 29.86 42.77 38.40
C THR A 107 30.74 43.85 39.02
N SER A 108 31.37 43.53 40.16
CA SER A 108 32.13 44.47 40.98
C SER A 108 33.44 44.99 40.35
N SER A 109 33.71 44.74 39.05
CA SER A 109 34.96 45.16 38.39
C SER A 109 34.83 45.84 37.02
N GLY A 110 33.63 46.18 36.53
CA GLY A 110 33.52 46.90 35.25
C GLY A 110 32.12 46.90 34.63
N THR A 111 31.88 47.85 33.73
CA THR A 111 30.64 48.00 32.96
C THR A 111 30.53 46.87 31.94
N ILE A 112 29.57 45.96 32.11
CA ILE A 112 29.17 45.02 31.05
C ILE A 112 28.47 45.84 29.97
N THR A 113 28.96 45.78 28.74
CA THR A 113 28.36 46.44 27.58
C THR A 113 27.23 45.58 27.01
N LYS A 114 26.26 46.17 26.29
CA LYS A 114 25.17 45.41 25.64
C LYS A 114 25.67 44.31 24.68
N THR A 115 26.89 44.45 24.18
CA THR A 115 27.59 43.53 23.29
C THR A 115 28.11 42.28 24.01
N ASP A 116 28.45 42.34 25.30
CA ASP A 116 28.90 41.15 26.07
C ASP A 116 27.78 40.10 26.28
N GLN A 117 26.53 40.53 26.07
CA GLN A 117 25.33 39.71 26.18
C GLN A 117 24.76 39.31 24.82
N LEU A 118 25.48 39.50 23.71
CA LEU A 118 25.12 39.03 22.38
C LEU A 118 26.20 38.08 21.85
N THR A 119 25.90 37.29 20.83
CA THR A 119 26.90 36.45 20.15
C THR A 119 27.96 37.31 19.47
N THR A 120 29.07 36.71 18.99
CA THR A 120 30.13 37.49 18.32
C THR A 120 29.62 38.18 17.05
N ASP A 121 28.62 37.58 16.40
CA ASP A 121 27.90 38.13 15.26
C ASP A 121 26.74 39.08 15.64
N GLY A 122 26.58 39.43 16.92
CA GLY A 122 25.57 40.41 17.37
C GLY A 122 24.15 39.87 17.58
N GLY A 123 24.00 38.53 17.57
CA GLY A 123 22.77 37.79 17.78
C GLY A 123 22.40 37.59 19.26
N LEU A 124 21.18 37.09 19.52
CA LEU A 124 20.73 36.74 20.87
C LEU A 124 21.44 35.48 21.37
N LYS A 125 21.88 35.48 22.64
CA LYS A 125 22.35 34.25 23.31
C LYS A 125 21.15 33.43 23.78
N PRO A 126 21.01 32.14 23.38
CA PRO A 126 19.83 31.34 23.71
C PRO A 126 19.50 31.29 25.20
N SER A 127 20.52 31.16 26.05
CA SER A 127 20.38 31.08 27.52
C SER A 127 19.74 32.32 28.17
N LEU A 128 19.71 33.46 27.47
CA LEU A 128 19.10 34.71 27.91
C LEU A 128 17.71 34.94 27.30
N VAL A 129 17.26 34.09 26.37
CA VAL A 129 15.96 34.18 25.71
C VAL A 129 14.89 33.47 26.54
N ARG A 130 13.77 34.16 26.80
CA ARG A 130 12.58 33.60 27.44
C ARG A 130 11.45 33.57 26.41
N LEU A 131 11.19 32.36 25.91
CA LEU A 131 10.12 32.05 24.97
C LEU A 131 9.36 30.83 25.52
N GLN A 132 8.03 30.93 25.59
CA GLN A 132 7.12 29.83 25.98
C GLN A 132 6.57 29.18 24.71
N GLU A 133 6.23 27.89 24.75
CA GLU A 133 5.67 27.14 23.61
C GLU A 133 4.49 27.86 22.92
N LYS A 134 3.55 28.40 23.71
CA LYS A 134 2.39 29.14 23.16
C LYS A 134 2.75 30.43 22.40
N ASP A 135 3.98 30.92 22.57
CA ASP A 135 4.47 32.15 21.95
C ASP A 135 5.46 31.85 20.80
N GLU A 136 5.72 30.57 20.52
CA GLU A 136 6.51 30.13 19.37
C GLU A 136 5.70 30.31 18.08
N ILE A 137 6.39 30.79 17.04
CA ILE A 137 5.80 31.03 15.71
C ILE A 137 6.26 29.95 14.75
N ILE A 138 7.55 29.63 14.73
CA ILE A 138 8.14 28.66 13.81
C ILE A 138 9.48 28.15 14.36
N THR A 139 9.75 26.87 14.15
CA THR A 139 11.08 26.27 14.32
C THR A 139 11.63 25.94 12.94
N VAL A 140 12.86 26.35 12.65
CA VAL A 140 13.52 26.13 11.37
C VAL A 140 14.83 25.40 11.63
N PRO A 141 15.07 24.22 11.03
CA PRO A 141 16.36 23.55 11.16
C PRO A 141 17.46 24.43 10.56
N ASN A 142 18.61 24.48 11.23
CA ASN A 142 19.76 25.20 10.74
C ASN A 142 20.31 24.50 9.47
N ALA A 143 21.05 25.23 8.65
CA ALA A 143 21.74 24.60 7.53
C ALA A 143 22.99 23.86 8.05
N ALA A 144 23.16 22.61 7.62
CA ALA A 144 24.38 21.86 7.92
C ALA A 144 25.62 22.57 7.36
N THR A 145 26.71 22.57 8.12
CA THR A 145 28.01 23.09 7.67
C THR A 145 28.60 22.18 6.58
N TYR A 146 28.46 20.87 6.77
CA TYR A 146 28.86 19.84 5.80
C TYR A 146 27.78 18.76 5.70
N VAL A 147 27.57 18.26 4.48
CA VAL A 147 26.69 17.11 4.20
C VAL A 147 27.48 16.08 3.41
N TYR A 148 27.48 14.84 3.89
CA TYR A 148 28.10 13.70 3.23
C TYR A 148 27.04 12.65 2.96
N THR A 149 26.80 12.34 1.69
CA THR A 149 25.86 11.30 1.24
C THR A 149 26.58 10.08 0.67
N ASP A 150 27.90 10.20 0.48
CA ASP A 150 28.79 9.16 0.01
C ASP A 150 29.80 8.76 1.10
N LYS A 151 30.35 7.55 0.94
CA LYS A 151 31.46 7.07 1.77
C LYS A 151 32.63 8.05 1.70
N THR A 152 32.76 8.84 2.75
CA THR A 152 33.80 9.86 2.87
C THR A 152 34.87 9.34 3.82
N LYS A 153 36.14 9.46 3.42
CA LYS A 153 37.25 8.98 4.24
C LYS A 153 37.46 9.95 5.40
N GLU A 154 37.79 9.44 6.58
CA GLU A 154 38.06 10.23 7.79
C GLU A 154 39.05 11.39 7.55
N LYS A 155 40.09 11.17 6.72
CA LYS A 155 41.06 12.22 6.37
C LYS A 155 40.46 13.39 5.60
N ASP A 156 39.42 13.13 4.81
CA ASP A 156 38.75 14.12 3.97
C ASP A 156 37.80 14.92 4.87
N VAL A 157 37.03 14.25 5.74
CA VAL A 157 36.24 14.91 6.80
C VAL A 157 37.12 15.80 7.70
N TYR A 158 38.27 15.30 8.15
CA TYR A 158 39.23 16.09 8.93
C TYR A 158 39.75 17.31 8.16
N SER A 159 39.97 17.16 6.85
CA SER A 159 40.45 18.25 6.00
C SER A 159 39.42 19.36 5.88
N ASP A 160 38.15 19.00 5.74
CA ASP A 160 37.03 19.94 5.60
C ASP A 160 36.77 20.69 6.91
N LEU A 161 36.71 19.99 8.04
CA LEU A 161 36.50 20.59 9.36
C LEU A 161 37.72 21.38 9.88
N GLY A 162 38.92 20.95 9.47
CA GLY A 162 40.17 21.56 9.87
C GLY A 162 40.61 21.18 11.29
N LYS A 163 41.90 21.47 11.55
CA LYS A 163 42.58 21.06 12.79
C LYS A 163 41.95 21.64 14.05
N THR A 164 41.47 22.88 14.01
CA THR A 164 40.94 23.58 15.19
C THR A 164 39.70 22.87 15.74
N VAL A 165 38.74 22.58 14.86
CA VAL A 165 37.48 21.90 15.22
C VAL A 165 37.75 20.45 15.68
N CYS A 166 38.70 19.78 15.03
CA CYS A 166 39.07 18.38 15.32
C CYS A 166 40.09 18.22 16.47
N THR A 167 40.24 19.22 17.36
CA THR A 167 41.17 19.14 18.50
C THR A 167 40.49 18.51 19.72
N ASP A 168 41.08 17.41 20.23
CA ASP A 168 40.59 16.65 21.39
C ASP A 168 40.77 17.40 22.72
N THR A 169 39.66 17.69 23.40
CA THR A 169 39.58 18.40 24.69
C THR A 169 40.18 17.63 25.87
N ALA A 170 40.35 16.30 25.76
CA ALA A 170 40.93 15.49 26.85
C ALA A 170 42.43 15.74 27.07
N LYS A 171 43.12 16.37 26.10
CA LYS A 171 44.56 16.68 26.18
C LYS A 171 44.85 18.15 26.48
N ASP A 172 44.03 19.06 25.95
CA ASP A 172 44.19 20.50 26.10
C ASP A 172 42.94 21.08 26.76
N LYS A 173 42.97 21.25 28.09
CA LYS A 173 41.80 21.55 28.94
C LYS A 173 41.08 22.89 28.65
N ASP A 174 41.54 23.68 27.69
CA ASP A 174 41.06 25.05 27.46
C ASP A 174 40.81 25.40 25.96
N ARG A 175 40.88 24.46 24.99
CA ARG A 175 40.94 24.82 23.55
C ARG A 175 40.31 23.86 22.52
N GLY A 176 39.18 23.21 22.79
CA GLY A 176 38.55 22.31 21.79
C GLY A 176 37.03 22.33 21.80
N TYR A 177 36.42 21.88 20.71
CA TYR A 177 34.98 21.81 20.55
C TYR A 177 34.40 20.61 21.30
N THR A 178 33.17 20.74 21.80
CA THR A 178 32.38 19.65 22.36
C THR A 178 31.61 18.97 21.25
N TRP A 179 31.86 17.68 21.03
CA TRP A 179 31.19 16.90 19.99
C TRP A 179 30.05 16.05 20.55
N VAL A 180 28.92 16.03 19.85
CA VAL A 180 27.78 15.15 20.10
C VAL A 180 27.35 14.49 18.79
N ALA A 181 26.93 13.22 18.83
CA ALA A 181 26.37 12.53 17.68
C ALA A 181 24.92 12.13 17.93
N TYR A 182 24.10 12.21 16.88
CA TYR A 182 22.74 11.73 16.83
C TYR A 182 22.63 10.71 15.71
N VAL A 183 22.16 9.50 16.00
CA VAL A 183 21.88 8.48 15.00
C VAL A 183 20.36 8.29 14.95
N ASN A 184 19.74 8.64 13.82
CA ASN A 184 18.28 8.61 13.65
C ASN A 184 17.54 9.33 14.80
N GLY A 185 18.01 10.53 15.19
CA GLY A 185 17.42 11.31 16.27
C GLY A 185 17.91 11.02 17.67
N LYS A 186 18.51 9.85 17.89
CA LYS A 186 18.92 9.46 19.23
C LYS A 186 20.33 9.91 19.55
N GLU A 187 20.51 10.63 20.65
CA GLU A 187 21.83 11.03 21.13
C GLU A 187 22.66 9.80 21.51
N VAL A 188 23.83 9.67 20.90
CA VAL A 188 24.78 8.60 21.18
C VAL A 188 25.83 9.10 22.16
N GLU A 189 25.84 8.58 23.38
CA GLU A 189 26.91 8.87 24.35
C GLU A 189 28.24 8.17 23.97
N GLU A 190 28.89 8.59 22.89
CA GLU A 190 30.27 8.23 22.62
C GLU A 190 31.22 9.17 23.38
N LYS A 191 31.53 8.85 24.65
CA LYS A 191 32.69 9.48 25.31
C LYS A 191 33.93 9.18 24.48
N VAL A 192 34.58 10.24 23.95
CA VAL A 192 35.91 10.28 23.31
C VAL A 192 36.76 9.09 23.79
N ALA A 193 36.79 8.00 23.01
CA ALA A 193 37.30 6.76 23.56
C ALA A 193 38.83 6.77 23.53
N GLY A 194 39.43 6.85 24.72
CA GLY A 194 40.87 6.67 24.89
C GLY A 194 41.38 5.36 24.27
N LYS A 195 42.64 5.42 23.78
CA LYS A 195 43.57 4.40 23.24
C LYS A 195 43.07 3.19 22.42
N ASP A 196 41.91 2.60 22.65
CA ASP A 196 41.45 1.36 22.01
C ASP A 196 39.96 1.39 21.56
N GLY A 197 39.31 2.57 21.49
CA GLY A 197 37.91 2.71 21.07
C GLY A 197 37.71 3.73 19.95
N LYS A 198 36.56 3.62 19.26
CA LYS A 198 36.12 4.48 18.15
C LYS A 198 36.08 5.96 18.56
N ASP A 199 36.34 6.85 17.61
CA ASP A 199 36.44 8.29 17.88
C ASP A 199 35.31 9.05 17.17
N LEU A 200 34.54 9.80 17.95
CA LEU A 200 33.57 10.79 17.46
C LEU A 200 34.25 11.94 16.68
N ILE A 201 35.54 12.19 16.93
CA ILE A 201 36.32 13.27 16.30
C ILE A 201 37.23 12.68 15.21
N PRO A 202 37.10 13.09 13.93
CA PRO A 202 37.95 12.61 12.86
C PRO A 202 39.40 13.09 13.06
N LYS A 203 40.38 12.34 12.55
CA LYS A 203 41.81 12.63 12.70
C LYS A 203 42.53 12.77 11.38
N SER A 204 43.65 13.49 11.39
CA SER A 204 44.56 13.68 10.26
C SER A 204 45.32 12.42 9.82
N GLY A 205 45.05 11.27 10.44
CA GLY A 205 45.88 10.07 10.41
C GLY A 205 46.18 9.50 9.03
N THR A 206 47.32 8.82 8.92
CA THR A 206 47.73 8.00 7.77
C THR A 206 46.76 6.84 7.55
N ALA A 207 46.60 6.40 6.30
CA ALA A 207 45.73 5.29 5.91
C ALA A 207 45.83 4.07 6.84
N GLY A 208 44.81 3.82 7.66
CA GLY A 208 44.73 2.66 8.57
C GLY A 208 43.89 2.90 9.83
N ASP A 209 43.84 4.14 10.33
CA ASP A 209 42.94 4.51 11.43
C ASP A 209 41.52 4.72 10.87
N LYS A 210 40.69 3.67 10.85
CA LYS A 210 39.25 3.77 10.54
C LYS A 210 38.47 3.96 11.84
N ARG A 211 38.61 5.12 12.49
CA ARG A 211 38.00 5.35 13.81
C ARG A 211 36.72 6.18 13.73
N TYR A 212 36.62 7.03 12.72
CA TYR A 212 35.41 7.78 12.39
C TYR A 212 34.46 6.92 11.53
N ILE A 213 33.21 6.79 11.96
CA ILE A 213 32.25 5.81 11.43
C ILE A 213 30.98 6.41 10.82
N TYR A 214 30.76 7.72 10.99
CA TYR A 214 29.47 8.35 10.69
C TYR A 214 29.23 8.55 9.18
N THR A 215 30.29 8.59 8.36
CA THR A 215 30.23 8.78 6.90
C THR A 215 30.34 7.46 6.12
N ALA A 216 29.51 6.48 6.48
CA ALA A 216 29.41 5.17 5.83
C ALA A 216 28.70 5.24 4.45
N LYS A 217 28.43 4.09 3.82
CA LYS A 217 27.70 4.04 2.54
C LYS A 217 26.20 3.90 2.78
N GLY A 218 25.38 4.61 2.00
CA GLY A 218 23.92 4.56 2.18
C GLY A 218 23.45 5.23 3.48
N THR A 219 24.29 6.11 4.04
CA THR A 219 23.93 6.98 5.16
C THR A 219 24.16 8.44 4.76
N GLN A 220 23.31 9.33 5.25
CA GLN A 220 23.52 10.77 5.15
C GLN A 220 24.08 11.27 6.47
N THR A 221 25.25 11.90 6.43
CA THR A 221 25.87 12.57 7.58
C THR A 221 25.78 14.07 7.41
N GLU A 222 25.25 14.76 8.40
CA GLU A 222 25.28 16.22 8.48
C GLU A 222 26.14 16.65 9.67
N ILE A 223 27.01 17.64 9.46
CA ILE A 223 27.83 18.21 10.52
C ILE A 223 27.45 19.67 10.70
N TYR A 224 27.19 20.05 11.94
CA TYR A 224 26.88 21.41 12.36
C TYR A 224 27.97 21.91 13.30
N ILE A 225 28.54 23.08 13.00
CA ILE A 225 29.59 23.69 13.82
C ILE A 225 29.05 25.00 14.39
N ASP A 226 29.10 25.13 15.72
CA ASP A 226 28.86 26.38 16.44
C ASP A 226 30.20 26.88 17.00
N ASP A 227 30.76 27.92 16.36
CA ASP A 227 32.03 28.53 16.77
C ASP A 227 31.92 29.35 18.07
N ASP A 228 30.72 29.87 18.38
CA ASP A 228 30.47 30.70 19.56
C ASP A 228 30.40 29.85 20.83
N GLU A 229 29.66 28.75 20.78
CA GLU A 229 29.52 27.78 21.88
C GLU A 229 30.62 26.69 21.84
N GLN A 230 31.41 26.65 20.76
CA GLN A 230 32.43 25.64 20.49
C GLN A 230 31.84 24.23 20.55
N THR A 231 30.76 23.98 19.80
CA THR A 231 30.12 22.66 19.71
C THR A 231 30.10 22.13 18.28
N VAL A 232 30.08 20.81 18.15
CA VAL A 232 29.90 20.10 16.88
C VAL A 232 28.83 19.04 17.06
N ASP A 233 27.77 19.12 16.27
CA ASP A 233 26.76 18.07 16.20
C ASP A 233 26.94 17.26 14.91
N VAL A 234 26.98 15.94 15.05
CA VAL A 234 27.04 14.98 13.93
C VAL A 234 25.71 14.25 13.84
N ILE A 235 24.98 14.44 12.76
CA ILE A 235 23.67 13.80 12.53
C ILE A 235 23.85 12.70 11.48
N GLU A 236 23.64 11.45 11.86
CA GLU A 236 23.62 10.28 10.96
C GLU A 236 22.18 9.86 10.70
N ILE A 237 21.76 9.96 9.45
CA ILE A 237 20.43 9.58 8.97
C ILE A 237 20.60 8.33 8.13
N ASN A 238 19.85 7.29 8.48
CA ASN A 238 19.84 6.04 7.75
C ASN A 238 18.51 5.84 7.02
N TYR A 239 18.59 5.20 5.86
CA TYR A 239 17.44 4.82 5.05
C TYR A 239 17.06 3.37 5.34
N TYR A 240 15.78 3.05 5.25
CA TYR A 240 15.25 1.73 5.53
C TYR A 240 14.22 1.37 4.48
N ILE A 241 14.13 0.10 4.11
CA ILE A 241 13.06 -0.42 3.26
C ILE A 241 11.89 -0.93 4.10
N GLY A 242 10.68 -0.59 3.67
CA GLY A 242 9.41 -1.06 4.21
C GLY A 242 8.39 -1.32 3.09
N GLN A 243 7.25 -1.87 3.48
CA GLN A 243 6.11 -2.08 2.58
C GLN A 243 4.85 -1.48 3.19
N VAL A 244 4.06 -0.77 2.40
CA VAL A 244 2.78 -0.23 2.85
C VAL A 244 1.83 -1.40 3.16
N SER A 245 1.45 -1.53 4.42
CA SER A 245 0.57 -2.60 4.90
C SER A 245 -0.91 -2.23 4.94
N SER A 246 -1.22 -0.93 5.08
CA SER A 246 -2.59 -0.43 4.97
C SER A 246 -2.63 1.04 4.60
N VAL A 247 -3.74 1.45 3.98
CA VAL A 247 -4.02 2.84 3.62
C VAL A 247 -5.36 3.25 4.22
N LYS A 248 -5.39 4.34 4.98
CA LYS A 248 -6.58 4.81 5.70
C LYS A 248 -6.71 6.33 5.66
N GLU A 249 -7.84 6.84 6.14
CA GLU A 249 -8.13 8.26 6.24
C GLU A 249 -8.85 8.55 7.55
N ASP A 250 -8.47 9.66 8.20
CA ASP A 250 -9.16 10.18 9.37
C ASP A 250 -9.29 11.71 9.31
N LYS A 251 -9.57 12.35 10.46
CA LYS A 251 -9.72 13.81 10.54
C LYS A 251 -8.43 14.58 10.24
N GLY A 252 -7.26 13.96 10.40
CA GLY A 252 -5.94 14.50 10.08
C GLY A 252 -5.56 14.32 8.61
N GLY A 253 -6.31 13.52 7.86
CA GLY A 253 -6.12 13.26 6.44
C GLY A 253 -5.80 11.79 6.14
N ARG A 254 -5.32 11.53 4.92
CA ARG A 254 -4.90 10.21 4.48
C ARG A 254 -3.56 9.83 5.11
N TYR A 255 -3.45 8.59 5.59
CA TYR A 255 -2.22 8.03 6.14
C TYR A 255 -2.01 6.59 5.69
N VAL A 256 -0.76 6.14 5.78
CA VAL A 256 -0.36 4.76 5.52
C VAL A 256 0.25 4.14 6.77
N THR A 257 0.19 2.82 6.86
CA THR A 257 0.92 2.04 7.88
C THR A 257 2.01 1.23 7.21
N VAL A 258 3.26 1.37 7.66
CA VAL A 258 4.42 0.68 7.06
C VAL A 258 4.74 -0.59 7.85
N LYS A 259 4.90 -1.69 7.12
CA LYS A 259 5.53 -2.92 7.62
C LYS A 259 7.02 -2.83 7.36
N GLU A 260 7.79 -2.90 8.43
CA GLU A 260 9.24 -2.92 8.42
C GLU A 260 9.74 -4.19 7.71
N LEU A 261 10.58 -4.03 6.69
CA LEU A 261 11.29 -5.15 6.05
C LEU A 261 12.76 -5.17 6.47
N SER A 262 13.29 -4.01 6.86
CA SER A 262 14.67 -3.86 7.31
C SER A 262 14.89 -4.41 8.71
N THR A 263 16.00 -5.11 8.92
CA THR A 263 16.50 -5.44 10.26
C THR A 263 17.13 -4.20 10.90
N GLY A 264 16.83 -3.93 12.17
CA GLY A 264 17.38 -2.79 12.90
C GLY A 264 16.53 -1.51 12.82
N SER A 265 15.44 -1.49 12.06
CA SER A 265 14.33 -0.58 12.36
C SER A 265 13.48 -1.21 13.46
N SER A 266 13.18 -0.43 14.50
CA SER A 266 12.22 -0.82 15.53
C SER A 266 11.28 0.36 15.74
N LEU A 267 10.40 0.58 14.76
CA LEU A 267 9.38 1.62 14.81
C LEU A 267 8.36 1.32 15.90
N ASN A 268 8.19 2.28 16.80
CA ASN A 268 7.10 2.30 17.78
C ASN A 268 5.81 2.78 17.09
N GLU A 269 5.92 3.82 16.25
CA GLU A 269 4.83 4.32 15.42
C GLU A 269 5.11 4.06 13.93
N ARG A 270 4.20 3.33 13.30
CA ARG A 270 4.33 2.89 11.90
C ARG A 270 3.45 3.68 10.94
N THR A 271 2.81 4.73 11.44
CA THR A 271 1.84 5.52 10.70
C THR A 271 2.52 6.74 10.10
N PHE A 272 2.22 7.05 8.83
CA PHE A 272 2.74 8.23 8.17
C PHE A 272 1.64 8.89 7.33
N TYR A 273 1.38 10.19 7.56
CA TYR A 273 0.35 10.94 6.83
C TYR A 273 0.86 11.33 5.43
N THR A 274 0.17 10.87 4.38
CA THR A 274 0.59 11.07 2.99
C THR A 274 -0.54 10.80 1.99
N GLY A 275 -0.47 11.46 0.83
CA GLY A 275 -1.44 11.34 -0.27
C GLY A 275 -1.15 10.27 -1.31
N SER A 276 0.07 9.74 -1.39
CA SER A 276 0.62 9.28 -2.67
C SER A 276 0.95 7.78 -2.80
N TYR A 277 0.68 6.97 -1.78
CA TYR A 277 1.06 5.54 -1.78
C TYR A 277 -0.15 4.62 -1.69
N ALA A 278 -0.09 3.49 -2.38
CA ALA A 278 -1.04 2.38 -2.33
C ALA A 278 -0.58 1.29 -1.34
N GLU A 279 -1.48 0.36 -1.00
CA GLU A 279 -1.09 -0.82 -0.25
C GLU A 279 -0.17 -1.70 -1.09
N ASP A 280 0.73 -2.41 -0.41
CA ASP A 280 1.76 -3.28 -0.99
C ASP A 280 2.92 -2.55 -1.73
N ASP A 281 2.85 -1.21 -1.85
CA ASP A 281 3.96 -0.39 -2.34
C ASP A 281 5.20 -0.53 -1.45
N TYR A 282 6.37 -0.68 -2.08
CA TYR A 282 7.65 -0.58 -1.40
C TYR A 282 8.00 0.89 -1.17
N VAL A 283 8.45 1.20 0.03
CA VAL A 283 8.81 2.57 0.43
C VAL A 283 10.15 2.56 1.12
N ILE A 284 10.95 3.59 0.86
CA ILE A 284 12.14 3.88 1.63
C ILE A 284 11.78 4.92 2.66
N TYR A 285 12.16 4.71 3.92
CA TYR A 285 11.86 5.65 4.99
C TYR A 285 13.07 5.89 5.88
N THR A 286 13.04 6.99 6.62
CA THR A 286 14.01 7.32 7.67
C THR A 286 13.31 7.29 9.02
N MET A 287 14.08 7.14 10.08
CA MET A 287 13.57 7.10 11.45
C MET A 287 14.04 8.31 12.25
N ASP A 288 13.18 8.79 13.13
CA ASP A 288 13.53 9.78 14.13
C ASP A 288 13.16 9.29 15.54
N TYR A 289 14.01 9.56 16.50
CA TYR A 289 13.81 9.20 17.89
C TYR A 289 13.25 10.40 18.65
N VAL A 290 12.02 10.27 19.11
CA VAL A 290 11.35 11.31 19.88
C VAL A 290 11.68 11.10 21.36
N GLU A 291 12.57 11.93 21.91
CA GLU A 291 13.08 11.80 23.29
C GLU A 291 11.96 11.80 24.34
N ASP A 292 10.93 12.65 24.16
CA ASP A 292 9.83 12.80 25.11
C ASP A 292 8.98 11.52 25.25
N ASP A 293 8.72 10.84 24.13
CA ASP A 293 7.93 9.61 24.06
C ASP A 293 8.80 8.34 24.14
N LYS A 294 10.11 8.49 23.93
CA LYS A 294 11.11 7.40 23.84
C LYS A 294 10.80 6.39 22.73
N ASP A 295 10.26 6.91 21.65
CA ASP A 295 9.71 6.15 20.54
C ASP A 295 10.45 6.48 19.25
N TYR A 296 10.66 5.47 18.41
CA TYR A 296 11.06 5.71 17.02
C TYR A 296 9.84 5.84 16.13
N VAL A 297 9.80 6.91 15.34
CA VAL A 297 8.73 7.22 14.39
C VAL A 297 9.30 7.33 12.98
N ILE A 298 8.42 7.22 11.98
CA ILE A 298 8.79 7.50 10.58
C ILE A 298 8.94 9.02 10.42
N ALA A 299 10.13 9.45 10.02
CA ALA A 299 10.43 10.86 9.84
C ALA A 299 10.14 11.32 8.42
N GLU A 300 10.69 10.64 7.43
CA GLU A 300 10.49 10.92 6.01
C GLU A 300 10.26 9.60 5.25
N MET A 301 9.57 9.70 4.11
CA MET A 301 9.22 8.55 3.28
C MET A 301 9.30 8.88 1.79
N PHE A 302 9.92 7.99 1.03
CA PHE A 302 10.32 8.13 -0.36
C PHE A 302 9.86 6.93 -1.17
N GLU A 303 9.48 7.17 -2.42
CA GLU A 303 9.36 6.12 -3.43
C GLU A 303 10.77 5.66 -3.83
N PRO A 304 11.09 4.36 -3.78
CA PRO A 304 12.39 3.86 -4.20
C PRO A 304 12.57 4.08 -5.70
N GLU A 305 13.77 4.53 -6.10
CA GLU A 305 14.15 4.43 -7.51
C GLU A 305 14.37 2.95 -7.85
N VAL A 306 13.70 2.45 -8.89
CA VAL A 306 13.83 1.07 -9.35
C VAL A 306 14.65 1.04 -10.64
N VAL A 307 15.75 0.29 -10.61
CA VAL A 307 16.58 0.02 -11.79
C VAL A 307 16.55 -1.48 -12.09
N THR A 308 16.25 -1.84 -13.33
CA THR A 308 16.09 -3.24 -13.75
C THR A 308 17.23 -3.65 -14.69
N GLY A 309 17.80 -4.84 -14.48
CA GLY A 309 18.74 -5.43 -15.44
C GLY A 309 19.45 -6.70 -14.96
N GLU A 310 20.10 -7.38 -15.92
CA GLU A 310 20.84 -8.62 -15.67
C GLU A 310 22.11 -8.39 -14.85
N ILE A 311 22.24 -9.09 -13.72
CA ILE A 311 23.42 -9.04 -12.87
C ILE A 311 24.48 -10.03 -13.37
N ASN A 312 25.55 -9.57 -14.03
CA ASN A 312 26.62 -10.48 -14.48
C ASN A 312 27.81 -10.55 -13.50
N ARG A 313 27.89 -9.61 -12.55
CA ARG A 313 28.98 -9.59 -11.57
C ARG A 313 28.59 -8.97 -10.24
N VAL A 314 28.90 -9.69 -9.17
CA VAL A 314 29.09 -9.15 -7.82
C VAL A 314 30.59 -9.00 -7.60
N GLU A 315 31.05 -7.80 -7.22
CA GLU A 315 32.48 -7.57 -6.99
C GLU A 315 32.75 -7.41 -5.49
N LYS A 316 33.66 -8.25 -4.96
CA LYS A 316 34.02 -8.44 -3.54
C LYS A 316 33.09 -9.39 -2.77
N ASP A 317 33.53 -9.82 -1.59
CA ASP A 317 32.82 -10.80 -0.75
C ASP A 317 31.54 -10.20 -0.16
N LYS A 318 30.58 -11.04 0.23
CA LYS A 318 29.30 -10.60 0.83
C LYS A 318 29.47 -9.71 2.06
N ASP A 319 30.54 -9.91 2.80
CA ASP A 319 30.82 -9.18 4.03
C ASP A 319 31.75 -7.95 3.80
N ASP A 320 32.09 -7.61 2.54
CA ASP A 320 32.95 -6.45 2.23
C ASP A 320 32.16 -5.14 2.09
N SER A 321 32.66 -4.10 2.76
CA SER A 321 32.16 -2.71 2.71
C SER A 321 32.12 -2.04 1.34
N ASP A 322 32.83 -2.60 0.38
CA ASP A 322 32.99 -2.05 -0.94
C ASP A 322 32.23 -2.83 -2.01
N THR A 323 31.37 -3.78 -1.62
CA THR A 323 30.61 -4.60 -2.55
C THR A 323 29.62 -3.77 -3.37
N TYR A 324 29.50 -4.13 -4.65
CA TYR A 324 28.57 -3.53 -5.60
C TYR A 324 28.11 -4.56 -6.64
N LEU A 325 26.94 -4.29 -7.20
CA LEU A 325 26.36 -5.00 -8.33
C LEU A 325 26.77 -4.35 -9.64
N ARG A 326 26.81 -5.15 -10.70
CA ARG A 326 27.09 -4.66 -12.06
C ARG A 326 26.14 -5.26 -13.08
N PHE A 327 25.45 -4.39 -13.81
CA PHE A 327 24.63 -4.80 -14.95
C PHE A 327 25.48 -5.20 -16.16
N GLU A 328 24.97 -6.15 -16.94
CA GLU A 328 25.64 -6.64 -18.14
C GLU A 328 25.66 -5.58 -19.26
N GLN A 329 24.50 -4.96 -19.52
CA GLN A 329 24.25 -4.19 -20.74
C GLN A 329 25.14 -2.94 -20.88
N ASP A 330 25.41 -2.26 -19.76
CA ASP A 330 26.14 -0.98 -19.74
C ASP A 330 27.36 -0.98 -18.79
N GLY A 331 27.51 -2.02 -17.96
CA GLY A 331 28.58 -2.10 -16.97
C GLY A 331 28.44 -1.09 -15.82
N THR A 332 27.26 -0.50 -15.62
CA THR A 332 26.93 0.42 -14.52
C THR A 332 27.07 -0.30 -13.18
N LYS A 333 27.55 0.43 -12.17
CA LYS A 333 27.82 -0.11 -10.83
C LYS A 333 26.81 0.43 -9.85
N TYR A 334 26.18 -0.47 -9.10
CA TYR A 334 25.23 -0.14 -8.06
C TYR A 334 25.81 -0.53 -6.70
N PRO A 335 26.31 0.44 -5.91
CA PRO A 335 26.88 0.15 -4.60
C PRO A 335 25.77 -0.24 -3.62
N TYR A 336 26.08 -1.19 -2.75
CA TYR A 336 25.20 -1.49 -1.63
C TYR A 336 25.26 -0.40 -0.58
N SER A 337 24.11 -0.12 0.02
CA SER A 337 24.06 0.52 1.31
C SER A 337 24.77 -0.42 2.31
N PHE A 338 25.78 0.11 2.99
CA PHE A 338 26.68 -0.70 3.79
C PHE A 338 27.08 0.00 5.07
N GLN A 339 27.10 -0.79 6.13
CA GLN A 339 27.52 -0.37 7.46
C GLN A 339 28.74 -1.10 7.98
N TYR A 340 29.54 -0.34 8.73
CA TYR A 340 30.59 -0.86 9.57
C TYR A 340 30.05 -1.53 10.85
N GLN A 341 30.28 -2.83 10.99
CA GLN A 341 29.89 -3.64 12.14
C GLN A 341 30.60 -3.19 13.44
N GLY A 342 29.86 -2.59 14.37
CA GLY A 342 30.31 -2.47 15.76
C GLY A 342 29.32 -1.76 16.67
N SER A 343 29.18 -2.25 17.90
CA SER A 343 28.34 -1.66 18.95
C SER A 343 28.90 -0.34 19.48
N THR A 344 28.03 0.61 19.82
CA THR A 344 28.38 1.71 20.75
C THR A 344 28.44 1.15 22.18
N LYS A 345 29.01 1.88 23.14
CA LYS A 345 29.06 1.43 24.56
C LYS A 345 27.67 1.19 25.17
N ASN A 346 26.62 1.77 24.59
CA ASN A 346 25.25 1.68 25.05
C ASN A 346 24.44 0.55 24.38
N GLY A 347 25.08 -0.30 23.57
CA GLY A 347 24.41 -1.41 22.91
C GLY A 347 23.61 -1.01 21.67
N GLU A 348 23.72 0.23 21.21
CA GLU A 348 23.14 0.63 19.93
C GLU A 348 23.97 0.06 18.80
N SER A 349 23.29 -0.73 17.99
CA SER A 349 23.86 -1.31 16.79
C SER A 349 23.68 -0.28 15.68
N HIS A 350 24.79 0.20 15.12
CA HIS A 350 24.75 0.72 13.76
C HIS A 350 24.17 -0.43 12.87
N GLN A 351 23.48 -0.14 11.78
CA GLN A 351 22.68 -1.14 11.03
C GLN A 351 23.47 -2.06 10.12
N SER A 352 23.49 -3.39 10.25
CA SER A 352 24.15 -4.29 9.27
C SER A 352 23.56 -4.21 7.87
N HIS A 353 24.42 -4.41 6.84
CA HIS A 353 24.08 -4.57 5.40
C HIS A 353 22.59 -4.43 5.11
N MET A 354 22.18 -3.25 4.67
CA MET A 354 20.77 -2.94 4.38
C MET A 354 20.41 -3.38 2.96
N VAL A 355 20.86 -4.55 2.49
CA VAL A 355 20.43 -5.07 1.19
C VAL A 355 19.57 -6.28 1.43
N TYR A 356 18.28 -6.10 1.22
CA TYR A 356 17.29 -7.13 1.48
C TYR A 356 16.86 -7.79 0.18
N ASP A 357 17.01 -9.11 0.14
CA ASP A 357 16.28 -9.93 -0.81
C ASP A 357 14.80 -9.88 -0.41
N LEU A 358 13.97 -9.29 -1.26
CA LEU A 358 12.53 -9.18 -1.00
C LEU A 358 11.83 -10.54 -1.16
N ASP A 359 12.45 -11.50 -1.85
CA ASP A 359 11.96 -12.86 -2.03
C ASP A 359 12.33 -13.77 -0.85
N GLU A 360 13.45 -13.46 -0.17
CA GLU A 360 13.93 -14.14 1.05
C GLU A 360 14.39 -13.16 2.15
N LEU A 361 13.42 -12.55 2.84
CA LEU A 361 13.71 -11.65 3.95
C LEU A 361 14.56 -12.32 5.05
N ASN A 362 15.58 -11.61 5.52
CA ASN A 362 16.54 -12.02 6.56
C ASN A 362 17.62 -13.02 6.12
N ASN A 363 17.77 -13.28 4.82
CA ASN A 363 18.89 -14.04 4.29
C ASN A 363 19.93 -13.10 3.66
N SER A 364 21.18 -13.11 4.14
CA SER A 364 22.26 -12.32 3.55
C SER A 364 22.81 -13.01 2.31
N VAL A 365 22.04 -12.94 1.22
CA VAL A 365 22.40 -13.50 -0.09
C VAL A 365 22.60 -12.38 -1.10
N HIS A 366 23.51 -12.64 -2.06
CA HIS A 366 23.61 -11.80 -3.25
C HIS A 366 22.60 -12.27 -4.30
N PRO A 367 22.17 -11.37 -5.20
CA PRO A 367 21.46 -11.77 -6.40
C PRO A 367 22.26 -12.83 -7.18
N ALA A 368 21.56 -13.79 -7.77
CA ALA A 368 22.17 -14.76 -8.67
C ALA A 368 22.77 -14.05 -9.88
N LEU A 369 23.85 -14.62 -10.43
CA LEU A 369 24.42 -14.09 -11.66
C LEU A 369 23.60 -14.55 -12.87
N LYS A 370 23.54 -13.71 -13.90
CA LYS A 370 22.80 -13.93 -15.16
C LYS A 370 21.29 -14.07 -14.97
N THR A 371 20.79 -13.37 -13.97
CA THR A 371 19.36 -13.23 -13.70
C THR A 371 19.07 -11.74 -13.65
N ASP A 372 17.92 -11.34 -14.18
CA ASP A 372 17.43 -9.98 -14.13
C ASP A 372 16.90 -9.65 -12.74
N TYR A 373 17.27 -8.50 -12.21
CA TYR A 373 16.79 -8.01 -10.91
C TYR A 373 16.27 -6.59 -11.01
N ASP A 374 15.20 -6.30 -10.26
CA ASP A 374 14.83 -4.94 -9.87
C ASP A 374 15.64 -4.57 -8.63
N LEU A 375 16.49 -3.55 -8.72
CA LEU A 375 17.21 -2.98 -7.59
C LEU A 375 16.46 -1.74 -7.10
N LEU A 376 16.13 -1.70 -5.81
CA LEU A 376 15.50 -0.57 -5.16
C LEU A 376 16.59 0.29 -4.50
N LEU A 377 16.71 1.55 -4.93
CA LEU A 377 17.74 2.47 -4.50
C LEU A 377 17.19 3.52 -3.51
N ASP A 378 18.01 3.88 -2.52
CA ASP A 378 17.77 5.05 -1.68
C ASP A 378 17.92 6.37 -2.46
N PRO A 379 17.50 7.51 -1.87
CA PRO A 379 17.68 8.82 -2.50
C PRO A 379 19.13 9.19 -2.85
N ASN A 380 20.12 8.46 -2.34
CA ASN A 380 21.55 8.66 -2.59
C ASN A 380 22.11 7.67 -3.63
N GLY A 381 21.27 6.82 -4.24
CA GLY A 381 21.65 5.87 -5.29
C GLY A 381 22.29 4.57 -4.79
N TYR A 382 22.16 4.25 -3.49
CA TYR A 382 22.62 2.99 -2.92
C TYR A 382 21.51 1.95 -2.93
N VAL A 383 21.83 0.72 -3.30
CA VAL A 383 20.87 -0.39 -3.26
C VAL A 383 20.50 -0.69 -1.81
N VAL A 384 19.19 -0.71 -1.53
CA VAL A 384 18.61 -1.09 -0.23
C VAL A 384 17.86 -2.42 -0.31
N ALA A 385 17.35 -2.77 -1.48
CA ALA A 385 16.72 -4.07 -1.68
C ALA A 385 16.83 -4.52 -3.13
N PHE A 386 16.63 -5.81 -3.37
CA PHE A 386 16.48 -6.36 -4.70
C PHE A 386 15.41 -7.45 -4.71
N ARG A 387 14.86 -7.71 -5.89
CA ARG A 387 14.00 -8.86 -6.22
C ARG A 387 14.23 -9.23 -7.66
N GLU A 388 13.92 -10.46 -8.04
CA GLU A 388 13.99 -10.82 -9.46
C GLU A 388 13.10 -9.89 -10.30
N ALA A 389 13.62 -9.45 -11.45
CA ALA A 389 12.93 -8.54 -12.35
C ALA A 389 11.66 -9.19 -12.88
N ASN A 390 10.70 -8.34 -13.26
CA ASN A 390 9.38 -8.75 -13.73
C ASN A 390 8.54 -9.51 -12.69
N GLN A 391 9.02 -9.75 -11.48
CA GLN A 391 8.17 -10.15 -10.35
C GLN A 391 7.26 -8.99 -9.97
N LYS A 392 6.09 -8.93 -10.58
CA LYS A 392 4.96 -8.20 -10.02
C LYS A 392 4.55 -8.89 -8.71
N PRO A 393 4.07 -8.15 -7.69
CA PRO A 393 3.51 -8.77 -6.50
C PRO A 393 2.41 -9.75 -6.95
N ASN A 394 2.62 -11.05 -6.67
CA ASN A 394 1.70 -12.16 -6.97
C ASN A 394 1.58 -12.60 -8.45
N GLN A 395 2.69 -13.01 -9.07
CA GLN A 395 2.67 -13.75 -10.33
C GLN A 395 2.33 -15.21 -10.11
N TYR A 396 1.06 -15.56 -10.33
CA TYR A 396 0.59 -16.93 -10.42
C TYR A 396 0.27 -17.29 -11.86
N LEU A 397 0.50 -18.55 -12.22
CA LEU A 397 -0.05 -19.13 -13.44
C LEU A 397 -0.64 -20.51 -13.13
N TYR A 398 -1.59 -20.94 -13.95
CA TYR A 398 -2.11 -22.30 -13.94
C TYR A 398 -1.61 -23.03 -15.19
N VAL A 399 -0.93 -24.17 -15.01
CA VAL A 399 -0.47 -25.00 -16.14
C VAL A 399 -1.65 -25.86 -16.59
N LYS A 400 -2.12 -25.68 -17.83
CA LYS A 400 -3.21 -26.50 -18.37
C LYS A 400 -2.73 -27.86 -18.86
N ASP A 401 -1.56 -27.86 -19.49
CA ASP A 401 -0.96 -29.00 -20.19
C ASP A 401 0.51 -28.71 -20.49
N SER A 402 1.35 -29.73 -20.64
CA SER A 402 2.76 -29.61 -21.00
C SER A 402 3.28 -30.83 -21.75
N ASP A 403 4.31 -30.61 -22.57
CA ASP A 403 4.98 -31.67 -23.34
C ASP A 403 6.47 -31.35 -23.52
N GLU A 404 7.26 -32.38 -23.84
CA GLU A 404 8.69 -32.26 -24.12
C GLU A 404 8.89 -32.08 -25.63
N GLU A 405 9.33 -30.89 -26.06
CA GLU A 405 9.67 -30.59 -27.46
C GLU A 405 11.19 -30.49 -27.61
N LEU A 406 11.81 -31.41 -28.37
CA LEU A 406 13.25 -31.40 -28.66
C LEU A 406 14.18 -31.39 -27.42
N ARG A 407 13.68 -31.87 -26.27
CA ARG A 407 14.31 -31.89 -24.93
C ARG A 407 14.10 -30.64 -24.08
N ASP A 408 13.32 -29.68 -24.56
CA ASP A 408 12.87 -28.54 -23.76
C ASP A 408 11.41 -28.75 -23.39
N TRP A 409 10.97 -28.28 -22.22
CA TRP A 409 9.57 -28.37 -21.82
C TRP A 409 8.78 -27.17 -22.36
N ILE A 410 7.65 -27.45 -23.02
CA ILE A 410 6.69 -26.44 -23.45
C ILE A 410 5.40 -26.65 -22.68
N ALA A 411 4.91 -25.59 -22.02
CA ALA A 411 3.66 -25.61 -21.28
C ALA A 411 2.62 -24.66 -21.89
N LYS A 412 1.36 -25.10 -21.90
CA LYS A 412 0.22 -24.22 -22.10
C LYS A 412 -0.21 -23.69 -20.74
N VAL A 413 -0.05 -22.39 -20.51
CA VAL A 413 -0.34 -21.74 -19.22
C VAL A 413 -1.48 -20.75 -19.32
N LEU A 414 -2.21 -20.57 -18.23
CA LEU A 414 -3.17 -19.50 -18.00
C LEU A 414 -2.57 -18.51 -17.01
N LEU A 415 -2.34 -17.28 -17.44
CA LEU A 415 -1.80 -16.21 -16.61
C LEU A 415 -2.92 -15.49 -15.85
N THR A 416 -2.54 -14.71 -14.82
CA THR A 416 -3.48 -13.91 -14.00
C THR A 416 -4.17 -12.78 -14.76
N ASP A 417 -3.66 -12.40 -15.92
CA ASP A 417 -4.31 -11.48 -16.86
C ASP A 417 -5.22 -12.21 -17.86
N ASN A 418 -5.51 -13.50 -17.61
CA ASN A 418 -6.26 -14.42 -18.46
C ASN A 418 -5.60 -14.75 -19.81
N THR A 419 -4.36 -14.30 -20.05
CA THR A 419 -3.63 -14.71 -21.25
C THR A 419 -3.35 -16.22 -21.20
N SER A 420 -3.88 -16.95 -22.19
CA SER A 420 -3.47 -18.33 -22.46
C SER A 420 -2.27 -18.35 -23.39
N ALA A 421 -1.09 -18.68 -22.87
CA ALA A 421 0.16 -18.69 -23.63
C ALA A 421 0.73 -20.10 -23.76
N LYS A 422 1.45 -20.36 -24.85
CA LYS A 422 2.38 -21.49 -24.96
C LYS A 422 3.78 -20.97 -24.66
N VAL A 423 4.42 -21.49 -23.63
CA VAL A 423 5.66 -20.96 -23.09
C VAL A 423 6.70 -22.06 -22.95
N GLU A 424 7.96 -21.70 -23.19
CA GLU A 424 9.10 -22.55 -22.85
C GLU A 424 9.32 -22.50 -21.34
N VAL A 425 9.53 -23.66 -20.73
CA VAL A 425 9.69 -23.82 -19.28
C VAL A 425 11.02 -24.48 -18.99
N LYS A 426 11.73 -23.95 -18.00
CA LYS A 426 12.98 -24.52 -17.52
C LYS A 426 12.74 -25.91 -16.93
N ASP A 427 13.60 -26.88 -17.27
CA ASP A 427 13.54 -28.25 -16.74
C ASP A 427 13.59 -28.31 -15.21
N GLU A 428 14.26 -27.36 -14.57
CA GLU A 428 14.43 -27.28 -13.11
C GLU A 428 13.31 -26.43 -12.48
N LEU A 429 12.72 -26.95 -11.40
CA LEU A 429 11.69 -26.30 -10.61
C LEU A 429 12.28 -25.68 -9.35
N ASP A 430 11.85 -24.47 -9.01
CA ASP A 430 12.29 -23.77 -7.80
C ASP A 430 11.40 -24.06 -6.60
N GLY A 431 11.94 -23.88 -5.38
CA GLY A 431 11.17 -24.00 -4.13
C GLY A 431 10.94 -25.44 -3.65
N LEU A 432 11.69 -26.42 -4.18
CA LEU A 432 11.70 -27.81 -3.75
C LEU A 432 13.07 -28.17 -3.14
N ASP A 433 13.08 -28.76 -1.94
CA ASP A 433 14.31 -29.23 -1.30
C ASP A 433 14.85 -30.51 -1.97
N ASP A 434 16.15 -30.53 -2.30
CA ASP A 434 16.87 -31.63 -2.98
C ASP A 434 16.75 -33.01 -2.31
N GLY A 435 16.30 -33.07 -1.05
CA GLY A 435 16.24 -34.28 -0.23
C GLY A 435 14.85 -34.88 -0.02
N ILE A 436 13.77 -34.22 -0.46
CA ILE A 436 12.40 -34.61 -0.06
C ILE A 436 11.63 -35.16 -1.26
N THR A 437 11.26 -36.44 -1.16
CA THR A 437 10.27 -37.05 -2.04
C THR A 437 8.90 -36.80 -1.43
N GLU A 438 8.16 -35.81 -1.95
CA GLU A 438 6.83 -35.49 -1.44
C GLU A 438 5.74 -36.08 -2.32
N GLU A 439 4.82 -36.83 -1.69
CA GLU A 439 3.61 -37.37 -2.32
C GLU A 439 2.45 -36.39 -2.09
N TYR A 440 1.79 -35.98 -3.17
CA TYR A 440 0.65 -35.07 -3.12
C TYR A 440 -0.57 -35.67 -3.81
N TYR A 441 -1.75 -35.37 -3.30
CA TYR A 441 -3.00 -35.71 -3.96
C TYR A 441 -3.24 -34.76 -5.12
N HIS A 442 -3.31 -35.28 -6.34
CA HIS A 442 -3.67 -34.47 -7.51
C HIS A 442 -5.18 -34.54 -7.75
N PRO A 443 -5.87 -33.38 -7.77
CA PRO A 443 -7.33 -33.35 -7.66
C PRO A 443 -8.09 -33.81 -8.90
N GLN A 444 -7.42 -33.85 -10.07
CA GLN A 444 -8.03 -34.18 -11.36
C GLN A 444 -7.57 -35.55 -11.90
N LEU A 445 -7.20 -36.51 -11.03
CA LEU A 445 -6.82 -37.87 -11.44
C LEU A 445 -8.02 -38.82 -11.51
N ASN A 446 -8.06 -39.64 -12.55
CA ASN A 446 -9.23 -40.44 -12.94
C ASN A 446 -9.36 -41.78 -12.18
N ASP A 447 -8.86 -41.89 -10.95
CA ASP A 447 -8.96 -43.13 -10.17
C ASP A 447 -10.10 -43.05 -9.14
N PRO A 448 -11.11 -43.95 -9.21
CA PRO A 448 -12.15 -44.06 -8.19
C PRO A 448 -11.63 -44.45 -6.79
N ALA A 449 -10.34 -44.78 -6.65
CA ALA A 449 -9.67 -44.99 -5.38
C ALA A 449 -8.70 -43.84 -5.06
N PRO A 450 -9.00 -42.95 -4.11
CA PRO A 450 -8.20 -41.75 -3.89
C PRO A 450 -6.83 -41.99 -3.22
N ALA A 451 -6.55 -43.19 -2.73
CA ALA A 451 -5.24 -43.56 -2.18
C ALA A 451 -4.14 -43.70 -3.25
N THR A 452 -4.50 -43.75 -4.54
CA THR A 452 -3.58 -43.91 -5.69
C THR A 452 -3.37 -42.62 -6.49
N ASN A 453 -4.05 -41.51 -6.16
CA ASN A 453 -3.90 -40.20 -6.82
C ASN A 453 -2.66 -39.41 -6.36
N LYS A 454 -1.58 -40.13 -6.02
CA LYS A 454 -0.38 -39.55 -5.43
C LYS A 454 0.66 -39.22 -6.49
N VAL A 455 0.93 -37.93 -6.67
CA VAL A 455 2.02 -37.44 -7.50
C VAL A 455 3.25 -37.34 -6.64
N THR A 456 4.31 -38.02 -7.07
CA THR A 456 5.60 -37.95 -6.40
C THR A 456 6.48 -36.98 -7.16
N PHE A 457 6.85 -35.87 -6.52
CA PHE A 457 7.91 -35.02 -7.07
C PHE A 457 9.24 -35.69 -6.76
N LYS A 458 9.85 -36.33 -7.77
CA LYS A 458 11.22 -36.85 -7.66
C LYS A 458 12.13 -35.95 -8.47
N LYS A 459 13.18 -35.46 -7.80
CA LYS A 459 14.35 -34.83 -8.42
C LYS A 459 14.04 -33.50 -9.14
N ALA A 460 13.64 -32.49 -8.36
CA ALA A 460 13.72 -31.03 -8.61
C ALA A 460 13.47 -30.50 -10.05
N GLY A 461 12.80 -31.27 -10.90
CA GLY A 461 12.62 -30.95 -12.31
C GLY A 461 11.35 -31.56 -12.87
N ILE A 462 11.01 -31.13 -14.07
CA ILE A 462 9.81 -31.57 -14.76
C ILE A 462 10.04 -33.01 -15.23
N ASP A 463 9.11 -33.89 -14.87
CA ASP A 463 9.16 -35.30 -15.25
C ASP A 463 7.77 -35.81 -15.57
N TRP A 464 7.73 -36.85 -16.40
CA TRP A 464 6.50 -37.56 -16.72
C TRP A 464 6.03 -38.37 -15.52
N VAL A 465 4.73 -38.38 -15.28
CA VAL A 465 4.09 -39.08 -14.16
C VAL A 465 3.17 -40.21 -14.65
N ASP A 466 3.18 -41.34 -13.95
CA ASP A 466 2.57 -42.62 -14.37
C ASP A 466 1.03 -42.70 -14.08
N TYR A 467 0.25 -41.63 -14.30
CA TYR A 467 -1.21 -41.64 -14.06
C TYR A 467 -2.03 -41.08 -15.24
N GLU A 468 -3.36 -41.33 -15.24
CA GLU A 468 -4.33 -40.79 -16.21
C GLU A 468 -5.22 -39.68 -15.60
N LEU A 469 -5.39 -38.57 -16.33
CA LEU A 469 -6.23 -37.42 -15.95
C LEU A 469 -7.73 -37.66 -16.20
N VAL A 470 -8.60 -37.03 -15.41
CA VAL A 470 -10.07 -37.08 -15.57
C VAL A 470 -10.45 -36.54 -16.95
N GLY A 471 -11.16 -37.36 -17.74
CA GLY A 471 -11.59 -37.02 -19.09
C GLY A 471 -10.57 -37.33 -20.20
N GLY A 472 -9.40 -37.86 -19.86
CA GLY A 472 -8.41 -38.34 -20.83
C GLY A 472 -8.87 -39.63 -21.54
N SER A 473 -8.58 -39.75 -22.84
CA SER A 473 -8.62 -41.06 -23.50
C SER A 473 -7.49 -41.91 -22.92
N THR A 474 -7.73 -43.18 -22.60
CA THR A 474 -6.70 -44.09 -22.09
C THR A 474 -5.39 -43.95 -22.89
N GLY A 475 -4.29 -43.53 -22.24
CA GLY A 475 -2.96 -43.35 -22.87
C GLY A 475 -2.33 -41.95 -22.89
N THR A 476 -2.90 -40.90 -22.29
CA THR A 476 -2.24 -39.59 -22.13
C THR A 476 -1.22 -39.61 -20.99
N LYS A 477 0.05 -39.31 -21.28
CA LYS A 477 1.06 -39.00 -20.27
C LYS A 477 0.81 -37.58 -19.76
N ALA A 478 0.89 -37.36 -18.46
CA ALA A 478 0.92 -36.03 -17.85
C ALA A 478 2.30 -35.79 -17.24
N SER A 479 2.69 -34.53 -17.06
CA SER A 479 3.88 -34.16 -16.29
C SER A 479 3.51 -33.83 -14.84
N ASN A 480 4.51 -33.70 -13.98
CA ASN A 480 4.34 -33.28 -12.59
C ASN A 480 3.98 -31.78 -12.43
N ILE A 481 3.95 -30.98 -13.50
CA ILE A 481 3.57 -29.56 -13.44
C ILE A 481 2.13 -29.27 -13.88
N ASP A 482 1.53 -30.21 -14.62
CA ASP A 482 0.19 -30.05 -15.18
C ASP A 482 -0.87 -29.86 -14.11
N GLN A 483 -1.86 -29.03 -14.43
CA GLN A 483 -3.06 -28.74 -13.64
C GLN A 483 -2.82 -28.23 -12.22
N LEU A 484 -1.64 -27.63 -12.00
CA LEU A 484 -1.24 -26.98 -10.76
C LEU A 484 -1.04 -25.49 -10.95
N ILE A 485 -1.13 -24.77 -9.83
CA ILE A 485 -0.78 -23.36 -9.75
C ILE A 485 0.69 -23.23 -9.37
N TRP A 486 1.40 -22.39 -10.10
CA TRP A 486 2.81 -22.09 -9.88
C TRP A 486 3.00 -20.60 -9.70
N LYS A 487 3.98 -20.23 -8.88
CA LYS A 487 4.62 -18.93 -9.04
C LYS A 487 5.57 -19.02 -10.22
N TYR A 488 5.80 -17.91 -10.91
CA TYR A 488 6.72 -17.92 -12.04
C TYR A 488 7.55 -16.64 -12.14
N SER A 489 8.72 -16.78 -12.75
CA SER A 489 9.52 -15.68 -13.30
C SER A 489 9.81 -15.96 -14.77
N VAL A 490 10.15 -14.92 -15.55
CA VAL A 490 10.42 -15.03 -16.99
C VAL A 490 11.79 -14.41 -17.28
N SER A 491 12.68 -15.19 -17.89
CA SER A 491 13.98 -14.71 -18.36
C SER A 491 13.85 -13.77 -19.56
N ASP A 492 14.90 -13.00 -19.85
CA ASP A 492 15.00 -12.16 -21.05
C ASP A 492 14.83 -12.94 -22.37
N SER A 493 15.16 -14.23 -22.38
CA SER A 493 14.91 -15.14 -23.52
C SER A 493 13.46 -15.59 -23.67
N GLY A 494 12.58 -15.21 -22.73
CA GLY A 494 11.17 -15.62 -22.71
C GLY A 494 10.92 -17.00 -22.10
N VAL A 495 11.92 -17.60 -21.45
CA VAL A 495 11.81 -18.91 -20.77
C VAL A 495 11.29 -18.72 -19.35
N TYR A 496 10.29 -19.50 -18.96
CA TYR A 496 9.62 -19.46 -17.69
C TYR A 496 10.30 -20.38 -16.67
N THR A 497 10.53 -19.88 -15.46
CA THR A 497 10.94 -20.68 -14.31
C THR A 497 9.74 -20.82 -13.38
N LEU A 498 9.37 -22.06 -13.03
CA LEU A 498 8.23 -22.33 -12.15
C LEU A 498 8.71 -22.59 -10.71
N LYS A 499 8.13 -21.86 -9.76
CA LYS A 499 8.36 -22.02 -8.33
C LYS A 499 7.18 -22.73 -7.68
N PHE A 500 7.48 -23.84 -7.02
CA PHE A 500 6.51 -24.73 -6.42
C PHE A 500 5.74 -24.04 -5.29
N ILE A 501 4.42 -24.17 -5.34
CA ILE A 501 3.51 -23.80 -4.25
C ILE A 501 3.00 -25.11 -3.66
N GLU A 502 3.14 -25.32 -2.36
CA GLU A 502 2.76 -26.59 -1.76
C GLU A 502 1.23 -26.85 -1.90
N PRO A 503 0.81 -27.94 -2.57
CA PRO A 503 -0.56 -28.42 -2.50
C PRO A 503 -0.83 -28.92 -1.10
N GLN A 504 -1.84 -28.37 -0.46
CA GLN A 504 -1.94 -28.47 0.99
C GLN A 504 -2.63 -29.79 1.40
N LYS A 505 -1.97 -30.56 2.28
CA LYS A 505 -2.33 -31.96 2.62
C LYS A 505 -3.50 -32.09 3.61
N THR A 506 -3.72 -31.11 4.49
CA THR A 506 -4.68 -31.17 5.61
C THR A 506 -5.26 -29.80 5.89
N TRP A 507 -6.59 -29.57 5.85
CA TRP A 507 -7.23 -28.24 5.97
C TRP A 507 -6.66 -27.37 7.13
N ASN A 508 -5.62 -26.59 6.81
CA ASN A 508 -4.99 -25.59 7.67
C ASN A 508 -4.82 -24.34 6.81
N ASN A 509 -5.93 -23.63 6.64
CA ASN A 509 -6.01 -22.49 5.74
C ASN A 509 -5.35 -21.23 6.30
N THR A 510 -4.90 -21.21 7.56
CA THR A 510 -4.38 -20.00 8.24
C THR A 510 -2.86 -19.86 8.22
N GLU A 511 -2.14 -20.73 7.50
CA GLU A 511 -0.68 -20.65 7.42
C GLU A 511 -0.21 -19.34 6.77
N ASP A 512 0.88 -18.79 7.30
CA ASP A 512 1.54 -17.61 6.75
C ASP A 512 2.48 -17.97 5.60
N LYS A 513 1.94 -18.72 4.63
CA LYS A 513 2.59 -19.08 3.37
C LYS A 513 1.53 -19.34 2.31
N ASP A 514 1.94 -19.28 1.05
CA ASP A 514 1.06 -19.60 -0.07
C ASP A 514 0.84 -21.11 -0.14
N THR A 515 -0.43 -21.49 -0.25
CA THR A 515 -0.87 -22.88 -0.35
C THR A 515 -1.87 -22.99 -1.48
N GLN A 516 -1.71 -23.99 -2.34
CA GLN A 516 -2.62 -24.18 -3.47
C GLN A 516 -3.67 -25.26 -3.19
N TRP A 517 -4.85 -25.06 -3.78
CA TRP A 517 -6.04 -25.83 -3.51
C TRP A 517 -6.91 -25.98 -4.75
N TYR A 518 -7.81 -26.96 -4.70
CA TYR A 518 -8.81 -27.22 -5.74
C TYR A 518 -10.17 -27.51 -5.13
N MET A 519 -11.22 -27.05 -5.78
CA MET A 519 -12.60 -27.26 -5.36
C MET A 519 -13.51 -27.45 -6.58
N THR A 520 -14.42 -28.42 -6.49
CA THR A 520 -15.47 -28.68 -7.47
C THR A 520 -16.82 -28.22 -6.94
N ASP A 521 -17.82 -28.15 -7.81
CA ASP A 521 -19.17 -27.69 -7.45
C ASP A 521 -19.13 -26.34 -6.72
N ALA A 522 -18.15 -25.51 -7.08
CA ALA A 522 -17.92 -24.24 -6.42
C ALA A 522 -19.01 -23.26 -6.79
N LYS A 523 -19.48 -22.53 -5.78
CA LYS A 523 -20.45 -21.46 -5.90
C LYS A 523 -19.81 -20.14 -5.52
N ILE A 524 -19.71 -19.26 -6.50
CA ILE A 524 -19.25 -17.88 -6.38
C ILE A 524 -20.51 -17.01 -6.47
N GLU A 525 -20.73 -16.16 -5.46
CA GLU A 525 -21.84 -15.21 -5.44
C GLU A 525 -21.29 -13.78 -5.42
N THR A 526 -21.70 -12.96 -6.38
CA THR A 526 -21.30 -11.55 -6.45
C THR A 526 -21.65 -10.84 -5.15
N GLY A 527 -20.69 -10.12 -4.59
CA GLY A 527 -20.83 -9.38 -3.33
C GLY A 527 -20.62 -10.23 -2.06
N LYS A 528 -20.39 -11.54 -2.16
CA LYS A 528 -20.05 -12.40 -1.00
C LYS A 528 -18.55 -12.55 -0.84
N ALA A 529 -18.04 -12.26 0.35
CA ALA A 529 -16.61 -12.39 0.69
C ALA A 529 -16.15 -13.84 0.94
N TYR A 530 -16.82 -14.82 0.36
CA TYR A 530 -16.46 -16.23 0.46
C TYR A 530 -16.95 -17.00 -0.77
N VAL A 531 -16.27 -18.11 -1.07
CA VAL A 531 -16.67 -19.10 -2.08
C VAL A 531 -16.95 -20.40 -1.36
N THR A 532 -18.02 -21.08 -1.74
CA THR A 532 -18.39 -22.40 -1.20
C THR A 532 -18.23 -23.50 -2.23
N GLY A 533 -18.12 -24.76 -1.82
CA GLY A 533 -18.11 -25.89 -2.76
C GLY A 533 -17.71 -27.22 -2.11
N THR A 534 -17.38 -28.19 -2.96
CA THR A 534 -16.95 -29.53 -2.55
C THR A 534 -15.45 -29.67 -2.73
N ARG A 535 -14.75 -30.03 -1.64
CA ARG A 535 -13.30 -30.22 -1.67
C ARG A 535 -12.91 -31.68 -1.58
N PRO A 536 -12.08 -32.21 -2.49
CA PRO A 536 -11.38 -33.47 -2.24
C PRO A 536 -10.31 -33.27 -1.14
N ASN A 537 -10.23 -34.19 -0.18
CA ASN A 537 -9.17 -34.23 0.82
C ASN A 537 -8.02 -35.13 0.35
N ALA A 538 -6.81 -34.90 0.87
CA ALA A 538 -5.63 -35.68 0.51
C ALA A 538 -5.68 -37.15 0.96
N ASP A 539 -6.57 -37.49 1.91
CA ASP A 539 -6.84 -38.88 2.31
C ASP A 539 -7.90 -39.56 1.44
N GLY A 540 -8.45 -38.81 0.48
CA GLY A 540 -9.46 -39.29 -0.45
C GLY A 540 -10.91 -39.15 -0.05
N THR A 541 -11.19 -38.58 1.11
CA THR A 541 -12.55 -38.21 1.47
C THR A 541 -12.95 -36.91 0.77
N THR A 542 -14.22 -36.72 0.44
CA THR A 542 -14.74 -35.43 -0.02
C THR A 542 -15.40 -34.71 1.16
N LYS A 543 -15.09 -33.41 1.31
CA LYS A 543 -15.76 -32.53 2.25
C LYS A 543 -16.73 -31.64 1.48
N GLU A 544 -18.01 -31.95 1.62
CA GLU A 544 -19.10 -31.09 1.14
C GLU A 544 -19.21 -29.82 1.99
N ASN A 545 -19.70 -28.72 1.39
CA ASN A 545 -19.88 -27.42 2.04
C ASN A 545 -18.58 -26.84 2.63
N ASN A 546 -17.49 -26.97 1.90
CA ASN A 546 -16.27 -26.24 2.23
C ASN A 546 -16.40 -24.77 1.84
N GLU A 547 -15.64 -23.90 2.50
CA GLU A 547 -15.64 -22.47 2.26
C GLU A 547 -14.22 -21.89 2.35
N PHE A 548 -13.92 -20.91 1.51
CA PHE A 548 -12.72 -20.09 1.65
C PHE A 548 -13.05 -18.60 1.48
N ILE A 549 -12.25 -17.74 2.12
CA ILE A 549 -12.47 -16.29 2.13
C ILE A 549 -11.85 -15.66 0.89
N VAL A 550 -12.60 -14.73 0.30
CA VAL A 550 -12.15 -13.83 -0.77
C VAL A 550 -12.32 -12.39 -0.33
N ASP A 551 -11.44 -11.51 -0.76
CA ASP A 551 -11.43 -10.10 -0.40
C ASP A 551 -11.53 -9.20 -1.64
N ALA A 552 -11.43 -7.89 -1.46
CA ALA A 552 -11.48 -6.93 -2.56
C ALA A 552 -10.26 -6.99 -3.49
N LYS A 553 -9.19 -7.72 -3.11
CA LYS A 553 -7.94 -7.84 -3.86
C LYS A 553 -7.80 -9.20 -4.56
N THR A 554 -8.63 -10.18 -4.21
CA THR A 554 -8.60 -11.52 -4.80
C THR A 554 -8.79 -11.43 -6.31
N ILE A 555 -7.85 -11.98 -7.08
CA ILE A 555 -7.95 -12.03 -8.54
C ILE A 555 -8.72 -13.28 -8.96
N PHE A 556 -9.82 -13.11 -9.67
CA PHE A 556 -10.55 -14.20 -10.31
C PHE A 556 -10.22 -14.22 -11.79
N VAL A 557 -9.66 -15.33 -12.26
CA VAL A 557 -9.30 -15.56 -13.66
C VAL A 557 -10.33 -16.52 -14.24
N ASP A 558 -11.24 -16.01 -15.05
CA ASP A 558 -12.29 -16.79 -15.72
C ASP A 558 -11.80 -17.24 -17.09
N ASP A 559 -11.38 -18.51 -17.14
CA ASP A 559 -10.83 -19.13 -18.34
C ASP A 559 -11.87 -19.32 -19.45
N ALA A 560 -13.10 -19.64 -19.06
CA ALA A 560 -14.17 -19.97 -19.99
C ALA A 560 -14.61 -18.75 -20.81
N ASN A 561 -14.75 -17.60 -20.15
CA ASN A 561 -15.20 -16.36 -20.80
C ASN A 561 -14.09 -15.38 -21.13
N GLY A 562 -12.86 -15.72 -20.75
CA GLY A 562 -11.68 -14.94 -21.05
C GLY A 562 -11.66 -13.59 -20.33
N LYS A 563 -12.06 -13.55 -19.06
CA LYS A 563 -12.17 -12.32 -18.25
C LYS A 563 -11.39 -12.44 -16.94
N VAL A 564 -11.01 -11.28 -16.39
CA VAL A 564 -10.39 -11.18 -15.07
C VAL A 564 -11.20 -10.21 -14.23
N TYR A 565 -11.50 -10.60 -13.00
CA TYR A 565 -12.21 -9.79 -12.03
C TYR A 565 -11.33 -9.58 -10.80
N THR A 566 -11.35 -8.37 -10.26
CA THR A 566 -10.64 -8.06 -9.01
C THR A 566 -11.65 -7.85 -7.90
N GLY A 567 -11.64 -8.79 -6.95
CA GLY A 567 -12.44 -8.74 -5.75
C GLY A 567 -13.86 -9.30 -5.90
N TYR A 568 -14.41 -9.71 -4.76
CA TYR A 568 -15.70 -10.40 -4.70
C TYR A 568 -16.92 -9.55 -5.11
N LYS A 569 -16.78 -8.23 -5.24
CA LYS A 569 -17.86 -7.34 -5.71
C LYS A 569 -18.00 -7.33 -7.23
N GLU A 570 -16.92 -7.62 -7.94
CA GLU A 570 -16.85 -7.49 -9.40
C GLU A 570 -17.01 -8.85 -10.11
N VAL A 571 -16.64 -9.95 -9.44
CA VAL A 571 -16.80 -11.31 -10.00
C VAL A 571 -18.30 -11.64 -10.16
N PRO A 572 -18.73 -12.19 -11.31
CA PRO A 572 -20.13 -12.57 -11.53
C PRO A 572 -20.51 -13.77 -10.66
N ASN A 573 -21.81 -14.09 -10.62
CA ASN A 573 -22.23 -15.33 -9.98
C ASN A 573 -21.85 -16.51 -10.88
N VAL A 574 -21.31 -17.56 -10.27
CA VAL A 574 -20.91 -18.78 -10.96
C VAL A 574 -21.34 -19.97 -10.12
N ASP A 575 -22.06 -20.92 -10.72
CA ASP A 575 -22.41 -22.19 -10.11
C ASP A 575 -21.67 -23.36 -10.76
N ASN A 576 -21.63 -24.50 -10.06
CA ASN A 576 -20.99 -25.73 -10.53
C ASN A 576 -19.54 -25.55 -10.97
N ALA A 577 -18.84 -24.55 -10.41
CA ALA A 577 -17.54 -24.17 -10.90
C ALA A 577 -16.44 -25.14 -10.46
N ASN A 578 -15.47 -25.34 -11.34
CA ASN A 578 -14.20 -25.97 -11.00
C ASN A 578 -13.17 -24.86 -10.79
N VAL A 579 -12.68 -24.73 -9.55
CA VAL A 579 -11.75 -23.67 -9.19
C VAL A 579 -10.44 -24.20 -8.65
N ALA A 580 -9.33 -23.66 -9.14
CA ALA A 580 -8.01 -23.80 -8.53
C ALA A 580 -7.63 -22.47 -7.88
N TYR A 581 -7.13 -22.48 -6.65
CA TYR A 581 -6.89 -21.22 -5.91
C TYR A 581 -5.70 -21.30 -4.96
N VAL A 582 -5.14 -20.13 -4.64
CA VAL A 582 -4.04 -19.98 -3.68
C VAL A 582 -4.52 -19.23 -2.46
N LEU A 583 -4.36 -19.81 -1.27
CA LEU A 583 -4.63 -19.18 0.02
C LEU A 583 -3.33 -18.76 0.72
N ASN A 584 -3.37 -17.61 1.38
CA ASN A 584 -2.38 -17.15 2.35
C ASN A 584 -3.12 -16.57 3.55
N LYS A 585 -2.80 -17.02 4.78
CA LYS A 585 -3.51 -16.59 6.01
C LYS A 585 -5.04 -16.68 5.92
N GLY A 586 -5.55 -17.65 5.17
CA GLY A 586 -6.98 -17.94 5.05
C GLY A 586 -7.71 -17.16 3.96
N VAL A 587 -7.02 -16.26 3.25
CA VAL A 587 -7.60 -15.40 2.21
C VAL A 587 -7.02 -15.77 0.85
N ALA A 588 -7.87 -15.88 -0.16
CA ALA A 588 -7.43 -16.16 -1.51
C ALA A 588 -6.65 -14.99 -2.12
N LYS A 589 -5.52 -15.30 -2.76
CA LYS A 589 -4.76 -14.34 -3.58
C LYS A 589 -5.22 -14.38 -5.03
N VAL A 590 -5.40 -15.59 -5.55
CA VAL A 590 -5.90 -15.86 -6.91
C VAL A 590 -6.85 -17.04 -6.90
N VAL A 591 -7.86 -16.98 -7.75
CA VAL A 591 -8.84 -18.04 -8.03
C VAL A 591 -8.94 -18.17 -9.55
N PHE A 592 -8.45 -19.28 -10.10
CA PHE A 592 -8.67 -19.67 -11.48
C PHE A 592 -10.00 -20.42 -11.57
N VAL A 593 -10.98 -19.83 -12.24
CA VAL A 593 -12.26 -20.45 -12.59
C VAL A 593 -12.07 -21.17 -13.92
N LEU A 594 -11.88 -22.48 -13.83
CA LEU A 594 -11.51 -23.34 -14.97
C LEU A 594 -12.73 -23.75 -15.79
N ASP A 595 -13.88 -23.85 -15.12
CA ASP A 595 -15.19 -24.16 -15.70
C ASP A 595 -16.28 -23.67 -14.73
N GLY A 596 -17.51 -23.48 -15.21
CA GLY A 596 -18.65 -23.09 -14.39
C GLY A 596 -19.76 -22.37 -15.16
N ASP A 597 -20.97 -22.40 -14.60
CA ASP A 597 -22.16 -21.79 -15.18
C ASP A 597 -22.31 -20.35 -14.66
N ILE A 598 -21.96 -19.36 -15.48
CA ILE A 598 -22.17 -17.95 -15.15
C ILE A 598 -23.64 -17.59 -15.23
N TYR A 599 -24.13 -16.84 -14.25
CA TYR A 599 -25.49 -16.32 -14.28
C TYR A 599 -25.61 -14.94 -13.62
N ASP A 600 -26.61 -14.19 -14.08
CA ASP A 600 -27.04 -12.96 -13.43
C ASP A 600 -28.15 -13.28 -12.43
N SER A 601 -28.03 -12.71 -11.24
CA SER A 601 -29.13 -12.68 -10.30
C SER A 601 -30.13 -11.64 -10.76
N SER A 602 -31.41 -11.97 -10.67
CA SER A 602 -32.47 -11.11 -11.18
C SER A 602 -33.46 -10.75 -10.07
N SER A 603 -33.90 -9.49 -10.08
CA SER A 603 -35.07 -9.02 -9.31
C SER A 603 -36.32 -8.99 -10.19
N VAL A 604 -36.33 -9.75 -11.30
CA VAL A 604 -37.46 -9.82 -12.22
C VAL A 604 -38.55 -10.73 -11.68
N TYR A 605 -39.78 -10.24 -11.74
CA TYR A 605 -41.00 -10.98 -11.47
C TYR A 605 -41.81 -11.09 -12.76
N PHE A 606 -42.48 -12.22 -12.97
CA PHE A 606 -43.36 -12.37 -14.12
C PHE A 606 -44.62 -13.16 -13.83
N MET A 607 -45.64 -12.94 -14.66
CA MET A 607 -46.89 -13.69 -14.71
C MET A 607 -47.24 -14.01 -16.15
N LEU A 608 -47.76 -15.21 -16.39
CA LEU A 608 -48.23 -15.62 -17.71
C LEU A 608 -49.73 -15.36 -17.85
N LYS A 609 -50.18 -14.77 -18.97
CA LYS A 609 -51.62 -14.62 -19.27
C LYS A 609 -52.27 -15.95 -19.64
N ASP A 610 -51.56 -16.71 -20.45
CA ASP A 610 -51.90 -18.05 -20.90
C ASP A 610 -50.60 -18.86 -20.99
N THR A 611 -50.68 -20.12 -21.37
CA THR A 611 -49.51 -20.99 -21.46
C THR A 611 -49.15 -21.32 -22.91
N ASP A 612 -49.70 -20.58 -23.87
CA ASP A 612 -49.37 -20.77 -25.27
C ASP A 612 -47.91 -20.35 -25.47
N ARG A 613 -47.15 -21.18 -26.20
CA ARG A 613 -45.70 -21.06 -26.31
C ARG A 613 -45.15 -21.83 -27.48
N GLU A 614 -44.03 -21.36 -28.00
CA GLU A 614 -43.17 -22.12 -28.92
C GLU A 614 -42.01 -22.78 -28.14
N THR A 615 -41.37 -23.78 -28.74
CA THR A 615 -40.19 -24.45 -28.13
C THR A 615 -39.03 -24.42 -29.11
N PHE A 616 -37.88 -23.99 -28.62
CA PHE A 616 -36.64 -23.97 -29.39
C PHE A 616 -35.47 -24.45 -28.54
N LYS A 617 -34.32 -24.65 -29.19
CA LYS A 617 -33.10 -25.11 -28.55
C LYS A 617 -32.07 -23.99 -28.54
N TYR A 618 -31.53 -23.68 -27.36
CA TYR A 618 -30.46 -22.71 -27.15
C TYR A 618 -29.41 -23.36 -26.25
N ASP A 619 -28.14 -23.27 -26.64
CA ASP A 619 -27.00 -23.83 -25.92
C ASP A 619 -27.19 -25.24 -25.33
N GLY A 620 -27.65 -26.18 -26.16
CA GLY A 620 -27.87 -27.56 -25.71
C GLY A 620 -29.20 -27.81 -24.97
N ASP A 621 -29.87 -26.77 -24.50
CA ASP A 621 -31.09 -26.82 -23.69
C ASP A 621 -32.36 -26.41 -24.43
N ASN A 622 -33.51 -26.90 -23.95
CA ASN A 622 -34.82 -26.53 -24.49
C ASN A 622 -35.40 -25.34 -23.73
N TYR A 623 -35.89 -24.36 -24.47
CA TYR A 623 -36.55 -23.15 -23.96
C TYR A 623 -37.97 -23.03 -24.51
N TRP A 624 -38.85 -22.43 -23.72
CA TRP A 624 -40.16 -21.96 -24.12
C TRP A 624 -40.12 -20.48 -24.44
N ASP A 625 -40.73 -20.09 -25.56
CA ASP A 625 -40.99 -18.69 -25.91
C ASP A 625 -42.47 -18.38 -25.68
N PHE A 626 -42.76 -17.50 -24.72
CA PHE A 626 -44.11 -17.04 -24.40
C PHE A 626 -44.40 -15.69 -25.07
N ASP A 627 -45.51 -15.62 -25.79
CA ASP A 627 -45.98 -14.41 -26.49
C ASP A 627 -46.87 -13.50 -25.62
N ASN A 628 -47.31 -14.00 -24.47
CA ASN A 628 -48.21 -13.32 -23.53
C ASN A 628 -47.72 -13.39 -22.07
N ALA A 629 -46.43 -13.09 -21.86
CA ALA A 629 -45.84 -12.92 -20.54
C ALA A 629 -45.92 -11.45 -20.09
N TYR A 630 -46.15 -11.20 -18.81
CA TYR A 630 -46.01 -9.89 -18.19
C TYR A 630 -44.80 -9.92 -17.26
N VAL A 631 -43.75 -9.20 -17.63
CA VAL A 631 -42.48 -9.13 -16.90
C VAL A 631 -42.41 -7.77 -16.24
N ASN A 632 -42.34 -7.75 -14.91
CA ASN A 632 -42.38 -6.52 -14.10
C ASN A 632 -43.57 -5.60 -14.47
N GLY A 633 -44.69 -6.19 -14.90
CA GLY A 633 -45.91 -5.49 -15.30
C GLY A 633 -45.96 -4.99 -16.74
N GLU A 634 -44.90 -5.20 -17.52
CA GLU A 634 -44.88 -4.90 -18.95
C GLU A 634 -45.13 -6.16 -19.77
N ARG A 635 -46.03 -6.06 -20.75
CA ARG A 635 -46.31 -7.18 -21.66
C ARG A 635 -45.14 -7.41 -22.61
N GLN A 636 -44.61 -8.63 -22.59
CA GLN A 636 -43.58 -9.09 -23.50
C GLN A 636 -44.20 -9.98 -24.58
N SER A 637 -43.80 -9.75 -25.83
CA SER A 637 -44.20 -10.58 -26.98
C SER A 637 -43.27 -11.76 -27.22
N HIS A 638 -42.13 -11.79 -26.53
CA HIS A 638 -41.19 -12.90 -26.49
C HIS A 638 -40.59 -12.97 -25.09
N PHE A 639 -40.59 -14.15 -24.48
CA PHE A 639 -40.05 -14.35 -23.14
C PHE A 639 -39.56 -15.78 -22.99
N TYR A 640 -38.24 -15.94 -22.85
CA TYR A 640 -37.56 -17.22 -23.00
C TYR A 640 -37.29 -17.88 -21.65
N VAL A 641 -37.99 -18.97 -21.34
CA VAL A 641 -37.84 -19.70 -20.08
C VAL A 641 -37.42 -21.14 -20.34
N ARG A 642 -36.32 -21.58 -19.71
CA ARG A 642 -35.84 -22.96 -19.84
C ARG A 642 -36.92 -23.93 -19.36
N THR A 643 -37.10 -25.03 -20.09
CA THR A 643 -38.22 -25.98 -19.86
C THR A 643 -38.21 -26.66 -18.48
N ASN A 644 -37.08 -26.63 -17.76
CA ASN A 644 -36.89 -27.14 -16.41
C ASN A 644 -36.51 -26.02 -15.41
N ALA A 645 -36.84 -24.75 -15.69
CA ALA A 645 -36.43 -23.62 -14.85
C ALA A 645 -37.09 -23.58 -13.46
N LEU A 646 -38.29 -24.14 -13.27
CA LEU A 646 -39.00 -24.06 -11.99
C LEU A 646 -38.35 -24.99 -10.94
N ASN A 647 -37.90 -24.42 -9.82
CA ASN A 647 -37.10 -25.12 -8.81
C ASN A 647 -37.88 -26.32 -8.19
N GLY A 648 -37.49 -27.58 -8.47
CA GLY A 648 -38.25 -28.77 -8.03
C GLY A 648 -37.85 -30.20 -8.50
N GLY A 649 -36.78 -30.40 -9.28
CA GLY A 649 -36.21 -31.73 -9.59
C GLY A 649 -36.36 -32.23 -11.03
N ASP A 650 -35.42 -33.08 -11.46
CA ASP A 650 -35.19 -33.53 -12.86
C ASP A 650 -36.33 -34.32 -13.53
N SER A 651 -37.36 -34.72 -12.78
CA SER A 651 -38.40 -35.62 -13.29
C SER A 651 -39.66 -34.96 -13.82
N ASP A 652 -39.84 -33.64 -13.69
CA ASP A 652 -41.07 -32.97 -14.13
C ASP A 652 -40.78 -31.91 -15.21
N ARG A 653 -41.28 -32.16 -16.42
CA ARG A 653 -41.58 -31.09 -17.39
C ARG A 653 -42.52 -30.11 -16.68
N LEU A 654 -42.02 -28.96 -16.23
CA LEU A 654 -42.75 -28.11 -15.27
C LEU A 654 -43.84 -27.26 -15.93
N ASN A 655 -45.09 -27.48 -15.53
CA ASN A 655 -46.27 -26.72 -15.95
C ASN A 655 -46.30 -25.34 -15.28
N LEU A 656 -45.60 -24.34 -15.83
CA LEU A 656 -45.89 -22.94 -15.52
C LEU A 656 -47.38 -22.67 -15.76
N LYS A 657 -48.03 -21.95 -14.84
CA LYS A 657 -49.47 -21.71 -14.85
C LYS A 657 -49.77 -20.25 -15.15
N ALA A 658 -50.80 -20.03 -15.97
CA ALA A 658 -51.36 -18.72 -16.19
C ALA A 658 -51.90 -18.11 -14.88
N GLY A 659 -51.65 -16.82 -14.64
CA GLY A 659 -52.14 -16.10 -13.46
C GLY A 659 -51.36 -16.35 -12.16
N HIS A 660 -50.25 -17.09 -12.20
CA HIS A 660 -49.35 -17.28 -11.06
C HIS A 660 -48.17 -16.32 -11.12
N LEU A 661 -47.70 -15.84 -9.97
CA LEU A 661 -46.53 -14.99 -9.84
C LEU A 661 -45.26 -15.82 -9.67
N TYR A 662 -44.27 -15.54 -10.50
CA TYR A 662 -42.97 -16.18 -10.46
C TYR A 662 -41.88 -15.14 -10.24
N LYS A 663 -40.87 -15.49 -9.46
CA LYS A 663 -39.61 -14.74 -9.34
C LYS A 663 -38.54 -15.44 -10.15
N VAL A 664 -37.81 -14.69 -10.96
CA VAL A 664 -36.62 -15.16 -11.65
C VAL A 664 -35.45 -15.18 -10.65
N GLU A 665 -34.78 -16.32 -10.52
CA GLU A 665 -33.60 -16.44 -9.65
C GLU A 665 -32.29 -16.37 -10.44
N LYS A 666 -32.28 -16.88 -11.68
CA LYS A 666 -31.10 -16.93 -12.53
C LYS A 666 -31.44 -16.68 -14.00
N THR A 667 -30.58 -15.89 -14.64
CA THR A 667 -30.61 -15.65 -16.08
C THR A 667 -29.21 -15.78 -16.67
N ILE A 668 -29.14 -15.97 -17.99
CA ILE A 668 -27.90 -15.91 -18.79
C ILE A 668 -28.09 -14.94 -19.96
N GLU A 669 -26.99 -14.56 -20.63
CA GLU A 669 -26.97 -13.57 -21.72
C GLU A 669 -27.66 -12.26 -21.33
N ASP A 670 -27.14 -11.61 -20.28
CA ASP A 670 -27.60 -10.30 -19.78
C ASP A 670 -29.12 -10.24 -19.51
N GLY A 671 -29.71 -11.34 -19.04
CA GLY A 671 -31.13 -11.42 -18.69
C GLY A 671 -32.06 -11.95 -19.79
N GLU A 672 -31.55 -12.27 -20.97
CA GLU A 672 -32.37 -12.72 -22.11
C GLU A 672 -33.00 -14.11 -21.88
N TYR A 673 -32.25 -15.05 -21.29
CA TYR A 673 -32.69 -16.42 -21.09
C TYR A 673 -32.84 -16.78 -19.61
N ILE A 674 -34.05 -17.17 -19.20
CA ILE A 674 -34.36 -17.49 -17.82
C ILE A 674 -34.06 -18.98 -17.58
N THR A 675 -33.11 -19.26 -16.68
CA THR A 675 -32.66 -20.63 -16.37
C THR A 675 -33.21 -21.16 -15.06
N LYS A 676 -33.59 -20.27 -14.14
CA LYS A 676 -34.19 -20.68 -12.86
C LYS A 676 -35.26 -19.71 -12.38
N VAL A 677 -36.40 -20.26 -11.97
CA VAL A 677 -37.54 -19.51 -11.41
C VAL A 677 -38.08 -20.21 -10.18
N VAL A 678 -38.70 -19.44 -9.30
CA VAL A 678 -39.47 -19.94 -8.16
C VAL A 678 -40.89 -19.37 -8.22
N GLU A 679 -41.88 -20.22 -7.97
CA GLU A 679 -43.25 -19.77 -7.78
C GLU A 679 -43.33 -19.02 -6.46
N TRP A 680 -43.88 -17.80 -6.49
CA TRP A 680 -44.06 -17.00 -5.30
C TRP A 680 -45.28 -17.52 -4.51
N LYS A 681 -45.05 -17.85 -3.24
CA LYS A 681 -46.03 -18.44 -2.33
C LYS A 681 -46.11 -17.61 -1.05
N ASP A 682 -47.23 -17.68 -0.35
CA ASP A 682 -47.38 -17.03 0.95
C ASP A 682 -46.66 -17.79 2.07
N GLY A 683 -46.76 -17.28 3.30
CA GLY A 683 -46.13 -17.87 4.49
C GLY A 683 -46.62 -19.27 4.85
N ASP A 684 -47.76 -19.70 4.29
CA ASP A 684 -48.34 -21.04 4.48
C ASP A 684 -48.01 -21.97 3.30
N ASN A 685 -47.14 -21.52 2.37
CA ASN A 685 -46.70 -22.24 1.18
C ASN A 685 -47.84 -22.50 0.17
N ASP A 686 -48.93 -21.72 0.28
CA ASP A 686 -49.97 -21.67 -0.72
C ASP A 686 -49.54 -20.71 -1.83
N ALA A 687 -49.83 -21.06 -3.09
CA ALA A 687 -49.70 -20.09 -4.18
C ALA A 687 -50.56 -18.87 -3.81
N LEU A 688 -49.99 -17.66 -3.89
CA LEU A 688 -50.69 -16.45 -3.46
C LEU A 688 -52.12 -16.50 -3.98
N PRO A 689 -53.15 -16.46 -3.11
CA PRO A 689 -54.51 -16.39 -3.59
C PRO A 689 -54.61 -15.17 -4.51
N GLN A 690 -55.50 -15.22 -5.50
CA GLN A 690 -56.02 -14.00 -6.14
C GLN A 690 -56.74 -13.20 -5.04
N ALA A 691 -56.00 -12.62 -4.10
CA ALA A 691 -56.52 -11.77 -3.06
C ALA A 691 -56.99 -10.52 -3.79
N LEU A 692 -58.30 -10.34 -3.87
CA LEU A 692 -58.94 -9.12 -4.35
C LEU A 692 -58.53 -7.97 -3.41
N LEU A 693 -57.34 -7.40 -3.61
CA LEU A 693 -56.90 -6.23 -2.89
C LEU A 693 -57.60 -5.02 -3.52
N THR A 694 -58.27 -4.23 -2.69
CA THR A 694 -58.92 -2.99 -3.14
C THR A 694 -58.14 -1.80 -2.61
N ILE A 695 -57.98 -0.77 -3.45
CA ILE A 695 -57.28 0.46 -3.07
C ILE A 695 -58.04 1.11 -1.91
N ASN A 696 -57.38 1.28 -0.78
CA ASN A 696 -57.90 1.98 0.40
C ASN A 696 -57.66 3.49 0.28
N ALA A 697 -56.40 3.88 0.00
CA ALA A 697 -55.96 5.26 -0.13
C ALA A 697 -54.69 5.33 -0.98
N VAL A 698 -54.49 6.45 -1.67
CA VAL A 698 -53.29 6.78 -2.45
C VAL A 698 -52.80 8.15 -2.02
N GLY A 699 -51.52 8.26 -1.69
CA GLY A 699 -50.79 9.51 -1.46
C GLY A 699 -49.62 9.63 -2.43
N ASP A 700 -48.90 10.74 -2.36
CA ASP A 700 -47.62 10.86 -3.07
C ASP A 700 -46.66 9.81 -2.51
N GLU A 701 -46.08 8.95 -3.36
CA GLU A 701 -45.12 7.90 -2.97
C GLU A 701 -45.62 6.91 -1.89
N THR A 702 -46.95 6.79 -1.72
CA THR A 702 -47.58 5.96 -0.67
C THR A 702 -48.92 5.39 -1.13
N PHE A 703 -49.24 4.14 -0.79
CA PHE A 703 -50.56 3.57 -1.06
C PHE A 703 -50.94 2.50 -0.04
N TRP A 704 -52.23 2.42 0.26
CA TRP A 704 -52.78 1.46 1.23
C TRP A 704 -53.78 0.54 0.53
N LEU A 705 -53.75 -0.75 0.88
CA LEU A 705 -54.64 -1.77 0.32
C LEU A 705 -55.50 -2.42 1.41
N ASN A 706 -56.78 -2.67 1.08
CA ASN A 706 -57.67 -3.52 1.88
C ASN A 706 -57.68 -4.93 1.32
N GLN A 707 -57.55 -5.94 2.18
CA GLN A 707 -57.79 -7.33 1.80
C GLN A 707 -59.29 -7.64 1.79
N TYR A 708 -59.76 -8.31 0.73
CA TYR A 708 -61.17 -8.67 0.59
C TYR A 708 -61.66 -9.51 1.78
N LYS A 709 -62.69 -9.01 2.47
CA LYS A 709 -63.32 -9.58 3.67
C LYS A 709 -62.51 -9.50 4.97
N GLU A 710 -61.45 -8.69 5.03
CA GLU A 710 -60.76 -8.38 6.28
C GLU A 710 -60.79 -6.88 6.59
N GLU A 711 -60.76 -6.51 7.88
CA GLU A 711 -60.56 -5.11 8.31
C GLU A 711 -59.06 -4.72 8.33
N THR A 712 -58.20 -5.55 7.76
CA THR A 712 -56.74 -5.38 7.73
C THR A 712 -56.34 -4.44 6.59
N VAL A 713 -55.69 -3.33 6.93
CA VAL A 713 -55.13 -2.36 5.97
C VAL A 713 -53.62 -2.55 5.88
N TYR A 714 -53.12 -2.90 4.69
CA TYR A 714 -51.70 -2.97 4.39
C TYR A 714 -51.22 -1.61 3.91
N LYS A 715 -50.14 -1.10 4.51
CA LYS A 715 -49.61 0.25 4.26
C LYS A 715 -48.24 0.14 3.62
N TYR A 716 -48.04 0.84 2.52
CA TYR A 716 -46.78 0.88 1.78
C TYR A 716 -46.34 2.34 1.66
N ASP A 717 -45.10 2.58 2.10
CA ASP A 717 -44.42 3.87 2.01
C ASP A 717 -43.11 3.65 1.22
N THR A 718 -42.84 4.39 0.15
CA THR A 718 -41.56 4.28 -0.56
C THR A 718 -40.58 5.28 0.06
N VAL A 719 -39.64 4.80 0.87
CA VAL A 719 -38.59 5.65 1.47
C VAL A 719 -37.24 5.31 0.82
N ASP A 720 -36.58 6.34 0.30
CA ASP A 720 -35.16 6.48 -0.10
C ASP A 720 -34.32 5.19 -0.32
N GLY A 721 -33.79 5.06 -1.55
CA GLY A 721 -32.56 4.33 -1.85
C GLY A 721 -32.64 3.50 -3.13
N ASP A 722 -31.92 3.92 -4.18
CA ASP A 722 -31.41 3.28 -5.42
C ASP A 722 -32.11 2.07 -6.11
N ASP A 723 -33.21 1.51 -5.57
CA ASP A 723 -33.99 0.41 -6.14
C ASP A 723 -35.49 0.80 -6.09
N PRO A 724 -36.08 1.26 -7.20
CA PRO A 724 -37.45 1.74 -7.19
C PRO A 724 -38.40 0.58 -6.90
N THR A 725 -39.17 0.67 -5.82
CA THR A 725 -40.23 -0.30 -5.52
C THR A 725 -41.22 -0.32 -6.70
N GLN A 726 -41.28 -1.43 -7.44
CA GLN A 726 -42.18 -1.59 -8.58
C GLN A 726 -43.56 -2.07 -8.11
N ILE A 727 -44.60 -1.32 -8.46
CA ILE A 727 -46.00 -1.66 -8.17
C ILE A 727 -46.68 -2.02 -9.49
N VAL A 728 -47.32 -3.19 -9.53
CA VAL A 728 -48.07 -3.66 -10.69
C VAL A 728 -49.54 -3.89 -10.33
N LEU A 729 -50.45 -3.36 -11.15
CA LEU A 729 -51.88 -3.62 -11.06
C LEU A 729 -52.21 -4.87 -11.87
N VAL A 730 -52.82 -5.86 -11.21
CA VAL A 730 -53.23 -7.13 -11.81
C VAL A 730 -54.75 -7.16 -11.92
N GLU A 731 -55.27 -7.20 -13.15
CA GLU A 731 -56.70 -7.21 -13.46
C GLU A 731 -57.16 -8.62 -13.87
N TYR A 732 -58.28 -9.07 -13.30
CA TYR A 732 -58.90 -10.35 -13.63
C TYR A 732 -60.28 -10.13 -14.26
N ASP A 733 -60.64 -10.97 -15.22
CA ASP A 733 -61.97 -10.96 -15.83
C ASP A 733 -63.05 -11.49 -14.88
N ALA A 734 -64.32 -11.43 -15.31
CA ALA A 734 -65.46 -11.87 -14.51
C ALA A 734 -65.45 -13.37 -14.17
N ASP A 735 -64.66 -14.17 -14.90
CA ASP A 735 -64.49 -15.61 -14.69
C ASP A 735 -63.24 -15.93 -13.83
N GLY A 736 -62.54 -14.90 -13.34
CA GLY A 736 -61.34 -15.03 -12.50
C GLY A 736 -60.06 -15.36 -13.27
N LYS A 737 -60.02 -15.14 -14.59
CA LYS A 737 -58.82 -15.31 -15.40
C LYS A 737 -58.04 -14.00 -15.53
N LEU A 738 -56.73 -14.10 -15.66
CA LEU A 738 -55.86 -12.93 -15.82
C LEU A 738 -56.23 -12.18 -17.11
N ASP A 739 -56.70 -10.94 -16.99
CA ASP A 739 -57.08 -10.11 -18.13
C ASP A 739 -55.90 -9.23 -18.55
N ASN A 740 -55.35 -8.47 -17.61
CA ASN A 740 -54.33 -7.45 -17.89
C ASN A 740 -53.40 -7.24 -16.68
N ILE A 741 -52.14 -6.87 -16.95
CA ILE A 741 -51.22 -6.37 -15.93
C ILE A 741 -50.65 -5.05 -16.43
N THR A 742 -50.68 -4.03 -15.57
CA THR A 742 -50.15 -2.71 -15.89
C THR A 742 -49.25 -2.21 -14.78
N THR A 743 -48.12 -1.62 -15.15
CA THR A 743 -47.25 -0.90 -14.21
C THR A 743 -47.99 0.32 -13.66
N GLY A 744 -48.07 0.44 -12.33
CA GLY A 744 -48.61 1.64 -11.69
C GLY A 744 -47.69 2.83 -11.95
N ARG A 745 -48.27 3.98 -12.33
CA ARG A 745 -47.62 5.28 -12.23
C ARG A 745 -48.06 5.97 -10.95
#